data_AF-A0A2A2N8Y8-F1
#
_entry.id   AF-A0A2A2N8Y8-F1
#
_cell.length_a   1.000
_cell.length_b   1.000
_cell.length_c   1.000
_cell.angle_alpha   90.00
_cell.angle_beta   90.00
_cell.angle_gamma   90.00
#
_symmetry.space_group_name_H-M   'P 1'
#
loop_
_entity.id
_entity.type
_entity.pdbx_description
1 polymer ?
#
loop_
_entity_poly.entity_id
_entity_poly.type
_entity_poly.pdbx_seq_one_letter_code
_entity_poly.pdbx_strand_id
1 'polypeptide(L)'
;MIRSRLARLPLRHKMMLPTWLMITLIVIGLGTLAIQYVVLAQEKALERRVDILGQGVANTLQAALMFDDAYTAKEQLTNLSFDPDIISAVVINQHDKTIASIEDLPAGCHWQERQVICSHLNVVMRHNDVLLGDEKLGALEIWVSLENLLINERKMWLSLGVIVFLLSLCAWALAKLLHSLISLPLLSLHRSVEHMSRVGVLRKTLPVYHQDEVGKLTECFNEMTMSLAERESQVAQVLKRVEDKNRYIHSALDAMQRCVLVVSSNHQVTYFNPIAAKELKGMESNSDARSLLMSHFEPMLKVERILFAIDTHTTVKGLEVRSVDKTKRYLISCNPMDTEKSSLIQLQDITEQTLSEQRRKLLDLMFDQNQDAILVLNRALSVQTQNQSATQWFGEVNALKGLELFSPFEVTKAIKLRLLKTGHYKTHVDVKNQQGRVMPCELKVRALKSENGRAEAFVVSFTDLTIDIELKRLNYQANHDPLTGLANRSKALRRLQEKHDVGASQHILFLDLDGFKAVNDQYGHAVGDQLLKAVAQRLVNCVARRDLVSRLAGDEFLIAVREASSCEPIANRIIESLAKPFYFGDITCYISASIGMSYWAREDNSTLDDQINAADMAMYLAKKGGKNQYQACLEPACILD
;
A
#
# COMPACT_ATOMS: atom_id res chain seq x y z
N MET A 1 13.93 62.30 -45.00
CA MET A 1 13.83 61.03 -44.25
C MET A 1 12.56 60.91 -43.41
N ILE A 2 12.11 61.98 -42.72
CA ILE A 2 10.85 61.98 -41.93
C ILE A 2 9.61 61.95 -42.85
N ARG A 3 9.61 62.73 -43.93
CA ARG A 3 8.51 62.80 -44.91
C ARG A 3 8.18 61.45 -45.57
N SER A 4 9.21 60.64 -45.87
CA SER A 4 9.04 59.31 -46.48
C SER A 4 8.58 58.24 -45.48
N ARG A 5 8.89 58.38 -44.19
CA ARG A 5 8.36 57.53 -43.12
C ARG A 5 6.90 57.87 -42.79
N LEU A 6 6.54 59.16 -42.76
CA LEU A 6 5.15 59.59 -42.63
C LEU A 6 4.30 59.15 -43.83
N ALA A 7 4.88 59.10 -45.03
CA ALA A 7 4.18 58.67 -46.23
C ALA A 7 3.56 57.26 -46.13
N ARG A 8 4.19 56.35 -45.36
CA ARG A 8 3.79 54.94 -45.22
C ARG A 8 2.87 54.66 -44.02
N LEU A 9 2.52 55.68 -43.23
CA LEU A 9 1.61 55.50 -42.10
C LEU A 9 0.14 55.39 -42.57
N PRO A 10 -0.69 54.56 -41.91
CA PRO A 10 -2.12 54.51 -42.18
C PRO A 10 -2.73 55.91 -42.04
N LEU A 11 -3.67 56.26 -42.93
CA LEU A 11 -4.22 57.62 -43.04
C LEU A 11 -4.62 58.24 -41.69
N ARG A 12 -5.20 57.44 -40.78
CA ARG A 12 -5.57 57.81 -39.41
C ARG A 12 -4.38 58.30 -38.55
N HIS A 13 -3.23 57.64 -38.60
CA HIS A 13 -2.05 58.02 -37.79
C HIS A 13 -1.33 59.23 -38.40
N LYS A 14 -1.41 59.33 -39.72
CA LYS A 14 -0.74 60.36 -40.51
C LYS A 14 -1.30 61.75 -40.24
N MET A 15 -2.59 61.83 -39.87
CA MET A 15 -3.24 63.09 -39.49
C MET A 15 -3.29 63.31 -37.97
N MET A 16 -3.46 62.28 -37.14
CA MET A 16 -3.83 62.47 -35.72
C MET A 16 -2.67 62.37 -34.72
N LEU A 17 -1.63 61.62 -35.05
CA LEU A 17 -0.51 61.37 -34.13
C LEU A 17 0.40 62.60 -33.94
N PRO A 18 0.72 63.40 -34.99
CA PRO A 18 1.49 64.63 -34.82
C PRO A 18 0.77 65.65 -33.95
N THR A 19 -0.55 65.81 -34.13
CA THR A 19 -1.36 66.78 -33.39
C THR A 19 -1.51 66.38 -31.92
N TRP A 20 -1.72 65.10 -31.63
CA TRP A 20 -1.80 64.60 -30.25
C TRP A 20 -0.46 64.69 -29.51
N LEU A 21 0.64 64.27 -30.16
CA LEU A 21 1.98 64.30 -29.57
C LEU A 21 2.40 65.72 -29.20
N MET A 22 2.11 66.69 -30.09
CA MET A 22 2.43 68.09 -29.85
C MET A 22 1.74 68.62 -28.58
N ILE A 23 0.44 68.36 -28.42
CA ILE A 23 -0.34 68.83 -27.26
C ILE A 23 0.16 68.17 -25.97
N THR A 24 0.48 66.87 -26.02
CA THR A 24 0.87 66.09 -24.83
C THR A 24 2.25 66.49 -24.30
N LEU A 25 3.22 66.70 -25.18
CA LEU A 25 4.58 67.12 -24.80
C LEU A 25 4.58 68.45 -24.05
N ILE A 26 3.74 69.38 -24.47
CA ILE A 26 3.61 70.70 -23.83
C ILE A 26 3.13 70.55 -22.38
N VAL A 27 2.13 69.69 -22.13
CA VAL A 27 1.55 69.52 -20.79
C VAL A 27 2.52 68.83 -19.83
N ILE A 28 3.24 67.80 -20.27
CA ILE A 28 4.21 67.08 -19.42
C ILE A 28 5.38 68.00 -19.05
N GLY A 29 5.94 68.70 -20.04
CA GLY A 29 7.12 69.54 -19.83
C GLY A 29 6.88 70.63 -18.78
N LEU A 30 5.69 71.23 -18.77
CA LEU A 30 5.34 72.23 -17.76
C LEU A 30 5.09 71.60 -16.38
N GLY A 31 4.50 70.41 -16.34
CA GLY A 31 4.18 69.74 -15.07
C GLY A 31 5.40 69.16 -14.34
N THR A 32 6.39 68.61 -15.05
CA THR A 32 7.58 68.00 -14.45
C THR A 32 8.42 69.03 -13.69
N LEU A 33 8.60 70.20 -14.30
CA LEU A 33 9.29 71.34 -13.72
C LEU A 33 8.65 71.78 -12.40
N ALA A 34 7.32 71.76 -12.32
CA ALA A 34 6.60 72.13 -11.10
C ALA A 34 6.83 71.13 -9.96
N ILE A 35 6.89 69.82 -10.24
CA ILE A 35 7.02 68.79 -9.19
C ILE A 35 8.43 68.76 -8.58
N GLN A 36 9.48 68.80 -9.43
CA GLN A 36 10.87 68.77 -8.96
C GLN A 36 11.16 69.90 -7.98
N TYR A 37 10.59 71.08 -8.24
CA TYR A 37 10.72 72.23 -7.37
C TYR A 37 10.16 71.97 -5.96
N VAL A 38 9.02 71.27 -5.85
CA VAL A 38 8.35 71.01 -4.56
C VAL A 38 9.09 69.97 -3.72
N VAL A 39 9.61 68.91 -4.34
CA VAL A 39 10.26 67.79 -3.62
C VAL A 39 11.57 68.23 -2.98
N LEU A 40 12.42 68.94 -3.74
CA LEU A 40 13.69 69.47 -3.24
C LEU A 40 13.50 70.40 -2.03
N ALA A 41 12.36 71.10 -1.97
CA ALA A 41 12.03 71.95 -0.84
C ALA A 41 11.69 71.13 0.42
N GLN A 42 11.03 69.97 0.28
CA GLN A 42 10.64 69.12 1.40
C GLN A 42 11.81 68.30 1.98
N GLU A 43 12.72 67.80 1.15
CA GLU A 43 13.89 67.01 1.60
C GLU A 43 14.79 67.79 2.57
N LYS A 44 15.13 69.03 2.19
CA LYS A 44 15.96 69.93 3.02
C LYS A 44 15.32 70.27 4.37
N ALA A 45 13.99 70.18 4.47
CA ALA A 45 13.27 70.42 5.72
C ALA A 45 13.36 69.21 6.68
N LEU A 46 13.42 67.99 6.13
CA LEU A 46 13.54 66.76 6.91
C LEU A 46 14.93 66.60 7.55
N GLU A 47 15.99 66.77 6.75
CA GLU A 47 17.38 66.62 7.22
C GLU A 47 17.69 67.51 8.44
N ARG A 48 17.34 68.79 8.36
CA ARG A 48 17.56 69.74 9.46
C ARG A 48 16.85 69.34 10.75
N ARG A 49 15.69 68.68 10.65
CA ARG A 49 14.90 68.30 11.83
C ARG A 49 15.58 67.19 12.62
N VAL A 50 16.14 66.19 11.94
CA VAL A 50 16.77 65.04 12.59
C VAL A 50 18.09 65.42 13.25
N ASP A 51 18.94 66.19 12.58
CA ASP A 51 20.25 66.57 13.13
C ASP A 51 20.10 67.30 14.48
N ILE A 52 19.08 68.14 14.62
CA ILE A 52 18.75 68.84 15.88
C ILE A 52 18.36 67.85 16.99
N LEU A 53 17.53 66.86 16.67
CA LEU A 53 17.09 65.85 17.65
C LEU A 53 18.25 64.95 18.10
N GLY A 54 19.08 64.50 17.15
CA GLY A 54 20.20 63.61 17.44
C GLY A 54 21.23 64.24 18.38
N GLN A 55 21.58 65.50 18.15
CA GLN A 55 22.51 66.22 19.02
C GLN A 55 21.97 66.38 20.45
N GLY A 56 20.66 66.58 20.59
CA GLY A 56 20.00 66.67 21.90
C GLY A 56 20.18 65.41 22.74
N VAL A 57 20.00 64.24 22.13
CA VAL A 57 20.12 62.95 22.83
C VAL A 57 21.57 62.55 23.08
N ALA A 58 22.48 62.79 22.12
CA ALA A 58 23.92 62.53 22.27
C ALA A 58 24.49 63.12 23.58
N ASN A 59 24.11 64.34 23.94
CA ASN A 59 24.59 65.01 25.15
C ASN A 59 24.15 64.33 26.46
N THR A 60 22.99 63.68 26.48
CA THR A 60 22.48 63.00 27.69
C THR A 60 23.13 61.63 27.94
N LEU A 61 23.73 61.05 26.89
CA LEU A 61 24.32 59.73 26.94
C LEU A 61 25.72 59.71 27.58
N GLN A 62 26.34 60.87 27.80
CA GLN A 62 27.70 60.98 28.35
C GLN A 62 27.86 60.24 29.68
N ALA A 63 26.95 60.46 30.63
CA ALA A 63 27.01 59.80 31.94
C ALA A 63 26.81 58.28 31.81
N ALA A 64 25.87 57.85 30.97
CA ALA A 64 25.61 56.44 30.76
C ALA A 64 26.81 55.72 30.13
N LEU A 65 27.48 56.35 29.16
CA LEU A 65 28.72 55.83 28.57
C LEU A 65 29.88 55.79 29.57
N MET A 66 30.01 56.80 30.42
CA MET A 66 31.10 56.88 31.40
C MET A 66 31.00 55.79 32.48
N PHE A 67 29.78 55.45 32.91
CA PHE A 67 29.53 54.41 33.91
C PHE A 67 29.19 53.04 33.30
N ASP A 68 29.30 52.90 31.97
CA ASP A 68 28.90 51.71 31.22
C ASP A 68 27.46 51.25 31.57
N ASP A 69 26.59 52.21 31.89
CA ASP A 69 25.20 52.00 32.31
C ASP A 69 24.30 51.91 31.07
N ALA A 70 24.24 50.69 30.53
CA ALA A 70 23.38 50.36 29.40
C ALA A 70 21.88 50.67 29.67
N TYR A 71 21.44 50.67 30.93
CA TYR A 71 20.04 50.94 31.27
C TYR A 71 19.71 52.43 31.06
N THR A 72 20.54 53.32 31.62
CA THR A 72 20.37 54.77 31.43
C THR A 72 20.56 55.15 29.95
N ALA A 73 21.52 54.53 29.24
CA ALA A 73 21.73 54.78 27.82
C ALA A 73 20.49 54.41 26.98
N LYS A 74 19.85 53.28 27.28
CA LYS A 74 18.63 52.84 26.58
C LYS A 74 17.44 53.75 26.87
N GLU A 75 17.29 54.22 28.12
CA GLU A 75 16.23 55.16 28.48
C GLU A 75 16.36 56.48 27.71
N GLN A 76 17.57 57.04 27.62
CA GLN A 76 17.79 58.29 26.88
C GLN A 76 17.54 58.15 25.38
N LEU A 77 17.90 57.01 24.78
CA LEU A 77 17.63 56.76 23.37
C LEU A 77 16.14 56.76 23.04
N THR A 78 15.28 56.38 24.01
CA THR A 78 13.83 56.21 23.78
C THR A 78 13.16 57.54 23.39
N ASN A 79 13.82 58.67 23.63
CA ASN A 79 13.33 59.97 23.17
C ASN A 79 13.38 60.14 21.65
N LEU A 80 14.26 59.43 20.93
CA LEU A 80 14.35 59.53 19.47
C LEU A 80 13.25 58.76 18.75
N SER A 81 12.65 57.75 19.37
CA SER A 81 11.61 56.93 18.73
C SER A 81 10.26 57.64 18.57
N PHE A 82 10.13 58.89 19.04
CA PHE A 82 8.92 59.69 18.86
C PHE A 82 8.83 60.40 17.50
N ASP A 83 9.93 60.60 16.76
CA ASP A 83 9.86 61.13 15.38
C ASP A 83 9.58 59.96 14.42
N PRO A 84 8.47 60.00 13.65
CA PRO A 84 8.06 58.86 12.82
C PRO A 84 9.02 58.57 11.67
N ASP A 85 9.90 59.52 11.32
CA ASP A 85 10.92 59.29 10.31
C ASP A 85 12.20 58.67 10.94
N ILE A 86 12.40 58.66 12.26
CA ILE A 86 13.56 58.00 12.90
C ILE A 86 13.21 56.54 13.23
N ILE A 87 13.91 55.58 12.62
CA ILE A 87 13.58 54.15 12.75
C ILE A 87 14.47 53.37 13.71
N SER A 88 15.66 53.86 14.00
CA SER A 88 16.61 53.17 14.88
C SER A 88 17.69 54.13 15.34
N ALA A 89 18.19 53.88 16.54
CA ALA A 89 19.34 54.58 17.08
C ALA A 89 20.22 53.65 17.89
N VAL A 90 21.54 53.78 17.75
CA VAL A 90 22.53 52.93 18.43
C VAL A 90 23.62 53.80 19.04
N VAL A 91 23.99 53.47 20.28
CA VAL A 91 25.09 54.11 21.00
C VAL A 91 26.23 53.13 21.14
N ILE A 92 27.38 53.55 20.65
CA ILE A 92 28.62 52.80 20.69
C ILE A 92 29.61 53.54 21.57
N ASN A 93 30.38 52.81 22.37
CA ASN A 93 31.45 53.40 23.15
C ASN A 93 32.72 53.61 22.30
N GLN A 94 33.78 54.14 22.92
CA GLN A 94 35.10 54.38 22.30
C GLN A 94 35.75 53.12 21.68
N HIS A 95 35.36 51.94 22.17
CA HIS A 95 35.90 50.65 21.71
C HIS A 95 34.99 49.99 20.66
N ASP A 96 34.08 50.75 20.05
CA ASP A 96 33.11 50.28 19.07
C ASP A 96 32.24 49.12 19.57
N LYS A 97 32.01 49.05 20.89
CA LYS A 97 31.06 48.11 21.48
C LYS A 97 29.71 48.81 21.66
N THR A 98 28.65 48.17 21.16
CA THR A 98 27.27 48.64 21.37
C THR A 98 26.93 48.57 22.85
N ILE A 99 26.56 49.72 23.42
CA ILE A 99 26.15 49.86 24.82
C ILE A 99 24.63 49.73 24.93
N ALA A 100 23.90 50.47 24.08
CA ALA A 100 22.46 50.39 23.96
C ALA A 100 22.02 50.64 22.51
N SER A 101 20.95 49.96 22.11
CA SER A 101 20.28 50.12 20.82
C SER A 101 18.78 50.20 21.03
N ILE A 102 18.12 50.94 20.12
CA ILE A 102 16.68 50.84 19.92
C ILE A 102 16.45 50.09 18.63
N GLU A 103 15.99 48.86 18.80
CA GLU A 103 15.71 47.93 17.72
C GLU A 103 14.21 47.88 17.47
N ASP A 104 13.57 49.04 17.32
CA ASP A 104 12.18 49.13 16.83
C ASP A 104 12.18 49.30 15.31
N LEU A 105 12.82 48.33 14.65
CA LEU A 105 12.95 48.34 13.20
C LEU A 105 11.61 48.00 12.55
N PRO A 106 11.12 48.83 11.61
CA PRO A 106 9.90 48.51 10.89
C PRO A 106 10.07 47.19 10.11
N ALA A 107 8.96 46.48 9.96
CA ALA A 107 8.95 45.16 9.35
C ALA A 107 9.68 45.14 8.00
N GLY A 108 10.66 44.25 7.84
CA GLY A 108 11.48 44.12 6.63
C GLY A 108 12.82 44.86 6.68
N CYS A 109 13.10 45.58 7.76
CA CYS A 109 14.44 46.08 8.08
C CYS A 109 15.14 45.11 9.02
N HIS A 110 16.42 44.83 8.74
CA HIS A 110 17.25 44.05 9.64
C HIS A 110 18.66 44.60 9.67
N TRP A 111 19.37 44.24 10.72
CA TRP A 111 20.78 44.54 10.86
C TRP A 111 21.60 43.56 10.02
N GLN A 112 22.45 44.11 9.15
CA GLN A 112 23.46 43.34 8.46
C GLN A 112 24.79 44.07 8.66
N GLU A 113 25.75 43.39 9.30
CA GLU A 113 27.11 43.90 9.53
C GLU A 113 27.13 45.38 9.99
N ARG A 114 26.25 45.72 10.96
CA ARG A 114 26.17 47.04 11.66
C ARG A 114 25.49 48.18 10.87
N GLN A 115 24.85 47.89 9.74
CA GLN A 115 23.95 48.84 9.06
C GLN A 115 22.51 48.33 9.09
N VAL A 116 21.57 49.26 9.28
CA VAL A 116 20.15 48.97 9.04
C VAL A 116 19.94 48.91 7.54
N ILE A 117 19.81 47.69 7.04
CA ILE A 117 19.42 47.47 5.66
C ILE A 117 17.93 47.20 5.67
N CYS A 118 17.20 48.18 5.16
CA CYS A 118 15.79 48.04 4.91
C CYS A 118 15.58 47.53 3.50
N SER A 119 14.80 46.46 3.36
CA SER A 119 14.40 45.93 2.06
C SER A 119 13.61 46.95 1.22
N HIS A 120 12.85 47.82 1.88
CA HIS A 120 11.85 48.67 1.22
C HIS A 120 11.82 50.13 1.67
N LEU A 121 12.56 50.50 2.72
CA LEU A 121 12.66 51.89 3.15
C LEU A 121 14.02 52.44 2.76
N ASN A 122 14.03 53.62 2.15
CA ASN A 122 15.27 54.36 1.97
C ASN A 122 15.60 55.05 3.27
N VAL A 123 16.63 54.52 3.91
CA VAL A 123 17.08 55.00 5.20
C VAL A 123 18.43 55.64 5.02
N VAL A 124 18.61 56.79 5.63
CA VAL A 124 19.88 57.49 5.67
C VAL A 124 20.37 57.51 7.12
N MET A 125 21.63 57.13 7.33
CA MET A 125 22.25 57.20 8.64
C MET A 125 22.81 58.60 8.90
N ARG A 126 22.65 59.06 10.13
CA ARG A 126 23.21 60.28 10.70
C ARG A 126 24.02 59.90 11.92
N HIS A 127 25.23 60.45 12.00
CA HIS A 127 26.21 60.12 13.03
C HIS A 127 26.48 61.35 13.89
N ASN A 128 26.36 61.20 15.20
CA ASN A 128 26.55 62.26 16.18
C ASN A 128 27.53 61.78 17.26
N ASP A 129 28.66 62.46 17.42
CA ASP A 129 29.65 62.10 18.43
C ASP A 129 29.19 62.48 19.86
N VAL A 130 29.47 61.60 20.84
CA VAL A 130 29.24 61.87 22.27
C VAL A 130 30.58 62.19 22.93
N LEU A 131 30.72 63.42 23.41
CA LEU A 131 31.96 63.96 23.98
C LEU A 131 31.75 64.41 25.43
N LEU A 132 32.70 64.16 26.34
CA LEU A 132 32.73 64.80 27.67
C LEU A 132 33.92 65.76 27.71
N GLY A 133 33.64 67.06 27.64
CA GLY A 133 34.66 68.03 27.25
C GLY A 133 35.08 67.78 25.80
N ASP A 134 36.37 67.55 25.56
CA ASP A 134 36.91 67.23 24.24
C ASP A 134 37.19 65.72 24.06
N GLU A 135 36.92 64.90 25.08
CA GLU A 135 37.20 63.48 24.99
C GLU A 135 35.97 62.73 24.46
N LYS A 136 36.15 62.00 23.35
CA LYS A 136 35.09 61.22 22.72
C LYS A 136 34.81 60.00 23.56
N LEU A 137 33.63 59.94 24.18
CA LEU A 137 33.15 58.78 24.94
C LEU A 137 32.51 57.71 24.04
N GLY A 138 31.98 58.13 22.90
CA GLY A 138 31.26 57.25 22.00
C GLY A 138 30.62 57.99 20.84
N ALA A 139 29.71 57.32 20.14
CA ALA A 139 28.89 57.93 19.09
C ALA A 139 27.46 57.40 19.13
N LEU A 140 26.54 58.26 18.69
CA LEU A 140 25.14 57.99 18.46
C LEU A 140 24.89 57.97 16.96
N GLU A 141 24.45 56.82 16.46
CA GLU A 141 24.07 56.66 15.06
C GLU A 141 22.55 56.56 14.97
N ILE A 142 21.94 57.33 14.06
CA ILE A 142 20.50 57.48 13.89
C ILE A 142 20.14 57.17 12.45
N TRP A 143 19.13 56.35 12.25
CA TRP A 143 18.66 55.94 10.94
C TRP A 143 17.31 56.61 10.65
N VAL A 144 17.23 57.37 9.55
CA VAL A 144 16.06 58.17 9.16
C VAL A 144 15.45 57.66 7.87
N SER A 145 14.13 57.44 7.86
CA SER A 145 13.31 57.12 6.72
C SER A 145 12.99 58.34 5.84
N LEU A 146 13.28 58.25 4.54
CA LEU A 146 12.82 59.20 3.52
C LEU A 146 11.44 58.84 2.94
N GLU A 147 10.77 57.87 3.53
CA GLU A 147 9.59 57.25 2.92
C GLU A 147 8.44 58.24 2.70
N ASN A 148 8.16 59.12 3.67
CA ASN A 148 7.07 60.11 3.56
C ASN A 148 7.30 61.12 2.43
N LEU A 149 8.53 61.57 2.24
CA LEU A 149 8.91 62.48 1.16
C LEU A 149 8.71 61.81 -0.20
N LEU A 150 9.23 60.60 -0.35
CA LEU A 150 9.10 59.79 -1.55
C LEU A 150 7.63 59.47 -1.84
N ILE A 151 6.80 59.25 -0.83
CA ILE A 151 5.35 59.06 -0.97
C ILE A 151 4.68 60.31 -1.56
N ASN A 152 5.02 61.51 -1.08
CA ASN A 152 4.40 62.76 -1.55
C ASN A 152 4.87 63.17 -2.93
N GLU A 153 6.17 63.04 -3.22
CA GLU A 153 6.70 63.16 -4.57
C GLU A 153 5.92 62.26 -5.53
N ARG A 154 5.77 60.99 -5.14
CA ARG A 154 5.00 60.01 -5.92
C ARG A 154 3.56 60.47 -6.13
N LYS A 155 2.87 61.04 -5.13
CA LYS A 155 1.49 61.56 -5.29
C LYS A 155 1.39 62.71 -6.31
N MET A 156 2.38 63.59 -6.37
CA MET A 156 2.36 64.71 -7.32
C MET A 156 2.63 64.23 -8.75
N TRP A 157 3.61 63.33 -8.93
CA TRP A 157 3.80 62.66 -10.22
C TRP A 157 2.57 61.90 -10.65
N LEU A 158 1.87 61.28 -9.70
CA LEU A 158 0.59 60.63 -9.95
C LEU A 158 -0.47 61.60 -10.47
N SER A 159 -0.65 62.79 -9.88
CA SER A 159 -1.70 63.73 -10.33
C SER A 159 -1.43 64.34 -11.71
N LEU A 160 -0.18 64.70 -12.01
CA LEU A 160 0.20 65.17 -13.35
C LEU A 160 -0.06 64.07 -14.40
N GLY A 161 0.28 62.84 -14.04
CA GLY A 161 -0.05 61.66 -14.84
C GLY A 161 -1.54 61.59 -15.19
N VAL A 162 -2.44 61.81 -14.21
CA VAL A 162 -3.90 61.79 -14.42
C VAL A 162 -4.37 62.83 -15.44
N ILE A 163 -3.83 64.05 -15.40
CA ILE A 163 -4.25 65.14 -16.29
C ILE A 163 -3.84 64.85 -17.74
N VAL A 164 -2.57 64.50 -17.93
CA VAL A 164 -2.01 64.14 -19.25
C VAL A 164 -2.77 62.96 -19.83
N PHE A 165 -3.17 62.02 -18.96
CA PHE A 165 -3.98 60.88 -19.33
C PHE A 165 -5.36 61.28 -19.86
N LEU A 166 -6.11 62.13 -19.16
CA LEU A 166 -7.45 62.55 -19.58
C LEU A 166 -7.46 63.28 -20.93
N LEU A 167 -6.50 64.17 -21.16
CA LEU A 167 -6.39 64.89 -22.45
C LEU A 167 -6.08 63.93 -23.60
N SER A 168 -5.19 62.96 -23.33
CA SER A 168 -4.89 61.91 -24.29
C SER A 168 -6.10 61.03 -24.60
N LEU A 169 -6.93 60.76 -23.59
CA LEU A 169 -8.16 59.99 -23.73
C LEU A 169 -9.19 60.69 -24.65
N CYS A 170 -9.38 62.00 -24.49
CA CYS A 170 -10.29 62.77 -25.35
C CYS A 170 -9.82 62.80 -26.81
N ALA A 171 -8.54 63.08 -27.04
CA ALA A 171 -7.97 63.06 -28.39
C ALA A 171 -8.10 61.67 -29.05
N TRP A 172 -7.88 60.61 -28.26
CA TRP A 172 -8.11 59.24 -28.70
C TRP A 172 -9.58 58.97 -29.05
N ALA A 173 -10.55 59.46 -28.27
CA ALA A 173 -11.98 59.25 -28.53
C ALA A 173 -12.43 59.86 -29.86
N LEU A 174 -12.01 61.09 -30.15
CA LEU A 174 -12.30 61.75 -31.44
C LEU A 174 -11.66 61.00 -32.60
N ALA A 175 -10.42 60.51 -32.43
CA ALA A 175 -9.74 59.68 -33.40
C ALA A 175 -10.48 58.39 -33.70
N LYS A 176 -11.06 57.79 -32.68
CA LYS A 176 -11.85 56.58 -32.80
C LYS A 176 -13.11 56.80 -33.63
N LEU A 177 -13.77 57.94 -33.50
CA LEU A 177 -15.02 58.25 -34.21
C LEU A 177 -14.82 58.39 -35.72
N LEU A 178 -13.85 59.21 -36.15
CA LEU A 178 -13.51 59.36 -37.56
C LEU A 178 -13.00 58.05 -38.18
N HIS A 179 -12.25 57.27 -37.40
CA HIS A 179 -11.82 55.95 -37.83
C HIS A 179 -13.00 55.03 -38.11
N SER A 180 -14.04 55.07 -37.27
CA SER A 180 -15.23 54.21 -37.39
C SER A 180 -16.05 54.48 -38.65
N LEU A 181 -16.22 55.75 -39.04
CA LEU A 181 -17.12 56.12 -40.14
C LEU A 181 -16.53 55.84 -41.53
N ILE A 182 -15.24 56.10 -41.72
CA ILE A 182 -14.64 56.12 -43.08
C ILE A 182 -13.54 55.09 -43.20
N SER A 183 -12.60 55.12 -42.26
CA SER A 183 -11.41 54.29 -42.37
C SER A 183 -11.72 52.82 -42.09
N LEU A 184 -12.72 52.49 -41.26
CA LEU A 184 -13.07 51.12 -40.94
C LEU A 184 -13.70 50.38 -42.13
N PRO A 185 -14.77 50.89 -42.78
CA PRO A 185 -15.41 50.18 -43.89
C PRO A 185 -14.43 49.95 -45.05
N LEU A 186 -13.66 50.97 -45.42
CA LEU A 186 -12.67 50.88 -46.51
C LEU A 186 -11.49 49.96 -46.17
N LEU A 187 -10.97 50.03 -44.95
CA LEU A 187 -9.91 49.12 -44.53
C LEU A 187 -10.43 47.69 -44.42
N SER A 188 -11.69 47.51 -44.00
CA SER A 188 -12.32 46.19 -43.92
C SER A 188 -12.47 45.56 -45.30
N LEU A 189 -12.85 46.36 -46.31
CA LEU A 189 -12.97 45.89 -47.68
C LEU A 189 -11.59 45.63 -48.30
N HIS A 190 -10.64 46.56 -48.15
CA HIS A 190 -9.26 46.36 -48.64
C HIS A 190 -8.60 45.13 -48.02
N ARG A 191 -8.69 44.97 -46.70
CA ARG A 191 -8.16 43.79 -46.02
C ARG A 191 -8.88 42.53 -46.45
N SER A 192 -10.18 42.58 -46.65
CA SER A 192 -10.93 41.40 -47.10
C SER A 192 -10.49 40.95 -48.48
N VAL A 193 -10.20 41.88 -49.37
CA VAL A 193 -9.63 41.58 -50.70
C VAL A 193 -8.20 41.04 -50.59
N GLU A 194 -7.31 41.70 -49.85
CA GLU A 194 -5.92 41.24 -49.67
C GLU A 194 -5.88 39.87 -48.98
N HIS A 195 -6.75 39.66 -48.01
CA HIS A 195 -6.91 38.40 -47.29
C HIS A 195 -7.45 37.32 -48.21
N MET A 196 -8.44 37.60 -49.04
CA MET A 196 -8.95 36.64 -50.01
C MET A 196 -7.85 36.18 -50.99
N SER A 197 -7.02 37.12 -51.43
CA SER A 197 -5.90 36.83 -52.34
C SER A 197 -4.82 35.94 -51.72
N ARG A 198 -4.57 36.05 -50.41
CA ARG A 198 -3.53 35.26 -49.73
C ARG A 198 -4.04 34.01 -49.03
N VAL A 199 -5.28 33.99 -48.56
CA VAL A 199 -5.81 33.01 -47.60
C VAL A 199 -7.01 32.23 -48.15
N GLY A 200 -7.61 32.66 -49.26
CA GLY A 200 -8.78 32.00 -49.87
C GLY A 200 -10.10 32.68 -49.52
N VAL A 201 -11.22 32.11 -49.98
CA VAL A 201 -12.49 32.83 -50.08
C VAL A 201 -13.14 33.11 -48.72
N LEU A 202 -13.61 34.34 -48.53
CA LEU A 202 -14.32 34.76 -47.33
C LEU A 202 -15.76 34.22 -47.30
N ARG A 203 -16.10 33.46 -46.25
CA ARG A 203 -17.48 32.95 -46.01
C ARG A 203 -18.44 33.96 -45.40
N LYS A 204 -17.93 35.08 -44.90
CA LYS A 204 -18.72 36.05 -44.14
C LYS A 204 -18.91 37.31 -44.96
N THR A 205 -20.16 37.68 -45.16
CA THR A 205 -20.54 38.93 -45.80
C THR A 205 -20.05 40.09 -44.95
N LEU A 206 -19.39 41.05 -45.59
CA LEU A 206 -19.05 42.32 -44.99
C LEU A 206 -20.32 43.11 -44.68
N PRO A 207 -20.46 43.62 -43.45
CA PRO A 207 -21.61 44.44 -43.10
C PRO A 207 -21.62 45.73 -43.94
N VAL A 208 -22.76 45.96 -44.58
CA VAL A 208 -23.05 47.21 -45.28
C VAL A 208 -23.43 48.24 -44.22
N TYR A 209 -22.46 49.07 -43.80
CA TYR A 209 -22.65 50.01 -42.68
C TYR A 209 -23.52 51.20 -43.02
N HIS A 210 -23.52 51.61 -44.29
CA HIS A 210 -24.18 52.81 -44.79
C HIS A 210 -24.80 52.53 -46.16
N GLN A 211 -25.84 53.28 -46.56
CA GLN A 211 -26.45 53.18 -47.89
C GLN A 211 -25.81 54.14 -48.91
N ASP A 212 -24.51 54.37 -48.73
CA ASP A 212 -23.70 55.23 -49.58
C ASP A 212 -22.91 54.38 -50.59
N GLU A 213 -22.02 55.03 -51.33
CA GLU A 213 -21.16 54.40 -52.34
C GLU A 213 -20.24 53.32 -51.72
N VAL A 214 -19.80 53.51 -50.48
CA VAL A 214 -18.97 52.55 -49.75
C VAL A 214 -19.81 51.32 -49.37
N GLY A 215 -21.08 51.53 -49.02
CA GLY A 215 -22.06 50.49 -48.78
C GLY A 215 -22.32 49.58 -49.98
N LYS A 216 -22.67 50.15 -51.14
CA LYS A 216 -22.96 49.38 -52.38
C LYS A 216 -21.76 48.55 -52.84
N LEU A 217 -20.54 49.08 -52.71
CA LEU A 217 -19.32 48.33 -53.05
C LEU A 217 -19.14 47.11 -52.14
N THR A 218 -19.53 47.25 -50.87
CA THR A 218 -19.50 46.16 -49.89
C THR A 218 -20.51 45.07 -50.26
N GLU A 219 -21.69 45.45 -50.76
CA GLU A 219 -22.75 44.52 -51.18
C GLU A 219 -22.35 43.66 -52.38
N CYS A 220 -21.86 44.26 -53.47
CA CYS A 220 -21.38 43.50 -54.64
C CYS A 220 -20.22 42.55 -54.29
N PHE A 221 -19.34 42.97 -53.37
CA PHE A 221 -18.25 42.13 -52.89
C PHE A 221 -18.76 40.90 -52.10
N ASN A 222 -19.86 41.06 -51.36
CA ASN A 222 -20.49 39.95 -50.62
C ASN A 222 -21.07 38.88 -51.54
N GLU A 223 -21.75 39.28 -52.62
CA GLU A 223 -22.34 38.32 -53.56
C GLU A 223 -21.27 37.45 -54.22
N MET A 224 -20.18 38.07 -54.68
CA MET A 224 -19.06 37.38 -55.30
C MET A 224 -18.36 36.41 -54.33
N THR A 225 -18.12 36.85 -53.09
CA THR A 225 -17.49 36.00 -52.09
C THR A 225 -18.36 34.81 -51.69
N MET A 226 -19.68 34.99 -51.60
CA MET A 226 -20.61 33.92 -51.28
C MET A 226 -20.60 32.79 -52.32
N SER A 227 -20.63 33.13 -53.61
CA SER A 227 -20.57 32.17 -54.72
C SER A 227 -19.25 31.38 -54.73
N LEU A 228 -18.12 32.07 -54.52
CA LEU A 228 -16.81 31.44 -54.46
C LEU A 228 -16.67 30.51 -53.22
N ALA A 229 -17.23 30.89 -52.08
CA ALA A 229 -17.16 30.12 -50.84
C ALA A 229 -17.97 28.83 -50.92
N GLU A 230 -19.11 28.86 -51.61
CA GLU A 230 -19.94 27.68 -51.85
C GLU A 230 -19.17 26.62 -52.66
N ARG A 231 -18.45 27.07 -53.70
CA ARG A 231 -17.63 26.20 -54.55
C ARG A 231 -16.43 25.59 -53.80
N GLU A 232 -15.71 26.38 -52.99
CA GLU A 232 -14.65 25.84 -52.11
C GLU A 232 -15.21 24.84 -51.09
N SER A 233 -16.40 25.09 -50.54
CA SER A 233 -17.02 24.20 -49.57
C SER A 233 -17.37 22.83 -50.16
N GLN A 234 -17.86 22.78 -51.40
CA GLN A 234 -18.15 21.51 -52.08
C GLN A 234 -16.88 20.68 -52.30
N VAL A 235 -15.80 21.32 -52.76
CA VAL A 235 -14.50 20.65 -52.96
C VAL A 235 -13.92 20.18 -51.62
N ALA A 236 -13.94 21.04 -50.60
CA ALA A 236 -13.47 20.69 -49.26
C ALA A 236 -14.29 19.55 -48.64
N GLN A 237 -15.60 19.47 -48.86
CA GLN A 237 -16.43 18.36 -48.40
C GLN A 237 -16.08 17.03 -49.07
N VAL A 238 -15.79 17.04 -50.38
CA VAL A 238 -15.37 15.83 -51.09
C VAL A 238 -13.99 15.36 -50.60
N LEU A 239 -13.03 16.27 -50.49
CA LEU A 239 -11.69 15.96 -49.97
C LEU A 239 -11.77 15.47 -48.51
N LYS A 240 -12.51 16.17 -47.66
CA LYS A 240 -12.74 15.76 -46.26
C LYS A 240 -13.40 14.40 -46.18
N ARG A 241 -14.37 14.07 -47.05
CA ARG A 241 -15.01 12.75 -47.06
C ARG A 241 -14.04 11.63 -47.42
N VAL A 242 -13.07 11.90 -48.28
CA VAL A 242 -12.01 10.94 -48.63
C VAL A 242 -10.98 10.84 -47.50
N GLU A 243 -10.52 11.96 -46.94
CA GLU A 243 -9.63 11.99 -45.78
C GLU A 243 -10.24 11.34 -44.55
N ASP A 244 -11.52 11.60 -44.25
CA ASP A 244 -12.26 11.01 -43.14
C ASP A 244 -12.42 9.50 -43.35
N LYS A 245 -12.64 9.04 -44.59
CA LYS A 245 -12.66 7.60 -44.91
C LYS A 245 -11.30 6.95 -44.71
N ASN A 246 -10.22 7.55 -45.20
CA ASN A 246 -8.86 7.02 -45.01
C ASN A 246 -8.45 7.06 -43.54
N ARG A 247 -8.72 8.16 -42.84
CA ARG A 247 -8.49 8.29 -41.40
C ARG A 247 -9.32 7.29 -40.63
N TYR A 248 -10.57 7.05 -41.01
CA TYR A 248 -11.42 6.02 -40.41
C TYR A 248 -10.84 4.62 -40.61
N ILE A 249 -10.32 4.29 -41.80
CA ILE A 249 -9.67 3.00 -42.06
C ILE A 249 -8.41 2.85 -41.19
N HIS A 250 -7.51 3.84 -41.19
CA HIS A 250 -6.33 3.81 -40.33
C HIS A 250 -6.71 3.77 -38.85
N SER A 251 -7.68 4.57 -38.40
CA SER A 251 -8.15 4.56 -37.02
C SER A 251 -8.82 3.24 -36.64
N ALA A 252 -9.54 2.60 -37.57
CA ALA A 252 -10.14 1.30 -37.35
C ALA A 252 -9.06 0.21 -37.22
N LEU A 253 -8.04 0.23 -38.10
CA LEU A 253 -6.89 -0.67 -38.03
C LEU A 253 -6.00 -0.42 -36.79
N ASP A 254 -5.86 0.83 -36.36
CA ASP A 254 -5.13 1.24 -35.16
C ASP A 254 -5.88 0.90 -33.87
N ALA A 255 -7.21 0.98 -33.89
CA ALA A 255 -8.07 0.58 -32.77
C ALA A 255 -8.20 -0.94 -32.62
N MET A 256 -7.81 -1.72 -33.64
CA MET A 256 -7.76 -3.17 -33.50
C MET A 256 -6.77 -3.54 -32.40
N GLN A 257 -7.21 -4.32 -31.41
CA GLN A 257 -6.36 -4.83 -30.34
C GLN A 257 -5.43 -5.98 -30.77
N ARG A 258 -5.27 -6.19 -32.08
CA ARG A 258 -4.40 -7.23 -32.65
C ARG A 258 -3.30 -6.54 -33.44
N CYS A 259 -2.14 -7.19 -33.50
CA CYS A 259 -1.06 -6.73 -34.37
C CYS A 259 -1.48 -6.99 -35.82
N VAL A 260 -1.47 -5.95 -36.64
CA VAL A 260 -1.86 -6.01 -38.06
C VAL A 260 -0.70 -5.51 -38.92
N LEU A 261 -0.36 -6.29 -39.94
CA LEU A 261 0.70 -6.02 -40.90
C LEU A 261 0.16 -6.26 -42.30
N VAL A 262 0.46 -5.37 -43.23
CA VAL A 262 0.25 -5.59 -44.66
C VAL A 262 1.62 -5.76 -45.30
N VAL A 263 1.81 -6.87 -45.99
CA VAL A 263 3.09 -7.26 -46.60
C VAL A 263 2.89 -7.42 -48.10
N SER A 264 3.74 -6.79 -48.90
CA SER A 264 3.72 -6.93 -50.36
C SER A 264 4.25 -8.29 -50.82
N SER A 265 4.07 -8.62 -52.09
CA SER A 265 4.63 -9.84 -52.70
C SER A 265 6.15 -9.93 -52.65
N ASN A 266 6.84 -8.81 -52.40
CA ASN A 266 8.31 -8.76 -52.26
C ASN A 266 8.75 -8.81 -50.79
N HIS A 267 7.87 -9.28 -49.89
CA HIS A 267 8.08 -9.31 -48.44
C HIS A 267 8.29 -7.95 -47.77
N GLN A 268 7.95 -6.83 -48.40
CA GLN A 268 8.07 -5.51 -47.78
C GLN A 268 6.80 -5.17 -46.98
N VAL A 269 6.97 -4.72 -45.73
CA VAL A 269 5.86 -4.24 -44.90
C VAL A 269 5.40 -2.87 -45.42
N THR A 270 4.19 -2.82 -45.97
CA THR A 270 3.57 -1.61 -46.53
C THR A 270 2.73 -0.86 -45.51
N TYR A 271 2.15 -1.55 -44.52
CA TYR A 271 1.43 -0.94 -43.40
C TYR A 271 1.58 -1.78 -42.13
N PHE A 272 1.59 -1.11 -40.98
CA PHE A 272 1.51 -1.74 -39.66
C PHE A 272 0.76 -0.83 -38.69
N ASN A 273 0.03 -1.41 -37.75
CA ASN A 273 -0.69 -0.64 -36.73
C ASN A 273 0.20 -0.38 -35.47
N PRO A 274 -0.16 0.54 -34.57
CA PRO A 274 0.64 0.88 -33.39
C PRO A 274 0.94 -0.32 -32.47
N ILE A 275 0.03 -1.28 -32.39
CA ILE A 275 0.24 -2.51 -31.63
C ILE A 275 1.35 -3.35 -32.26
N ALA A 276 1.36 -3.47 -33.58
CA ALA A 276 2.43 -4.15 -34.30
C ALA A 276 3.79 -3.48 -34.04
N ALA A 277 3.87 -2.16 -34.07
CA ALA A 277 5.10 -1.41 -33.77
C ALA A 277 5.62 -1.63 -32.34
N LYS A 278 4.71 -1.80 -31.38
CA LYS A 278 5.06 -2.04 -29.97
C LYS A 278 5.54 -3.48 -29.72
N GLU A 279 4.88 -4.46 -30.34
CA GLU A 279 5.15 -5.88 -30.13
C GLU A 279 6.36 -6.38 -30.95
N LEU A 280 6.60 -5.80 -32.13
CA LEU A 280 7.70 -6.15 -33.02
C LEU A 280 8.67 -4.97 -33.09
N LYS A 281 9.68 -4.98 -32.22
CA LYS A 281 10.65 -3.88 -32.06
C LYS A 281 11.53 -3.75 -33.30
N GLY A 282 11.82 -2.50 -33.69
CA GLY A 282 12.66 -2.20 -34.86
C GLY A 282 11.92 -2.14 -36.20
N MET A 283 10.58 -1.98 -36.16
CA MET A 283 9.79 -1.83 -37.37
C MET A 283 9.81 -0.41 -37.92
N GLU A 284 10.28 -0.28 -39.16
CA GLU A 284 10.14 0.92 -39.99
C GLU A 284 9.24 0.62 -41.20
N SER A 285 8.69 1.66 -41.84
CA SER A 285 8.01 1.50 -43.13
C SER A 285 9.00 0.92 -44.15
N ASN A 286 8.59 -0.09 -44.92
CA ASN A 286 9.43 -0.82 -45.89
C ASN A 286 10.40 -1.86 -45.30
N SER A 287 10.22 -2.26 -44.03
CA SER A 287 10.98 -3.36 -43.42
C SER A 287 10.75 -4.70 -44.15
N ASP A 288 11.77 -5.55 -44.18
CA ASP A 288 11.63 -6.93 -44.66
C ASP A 288 10.88 -7.81 -43.64
N ALA A 289 9.67 -8.23 -44.01
CA ALA A 289 8.80 -9.08 -43.21
C ALA A 289 9.43 -10.45 -42.94
N ARG A 290 10.29 -10.95 -43.84
CA ARG A 290 10.96 -12.25 -43.65
C ARG A 290 11.92 -12.20 -42.47
N SER A 291 12.85 -11.25 -42.46
CA SER A 291 13.78 -11.03 -41.35
C SER A 291 13.05 -10.73 -40.03
N LEU A 292 11.98 -9.92 -40.10
CA LEU A 292 11.20 -9.54 -38.91
C LEU A 292 10.51 -10.76 -38.27
N LEU A 293 9.81 -11.58 -39.05
CA LEU A 293 9.08 -12.74 -38.51
C LEU A 293 10.04 -13.82 -38.01
N MET A 294 11.16 -14.03 -38.71
CA MET A 294 12.17 -15.03 -38.32
C MET A 294 12.96 -14.66 -37.06
N SER A 295 13.15 -13.37 -36.80
CA SER A 295 13.84 -12.90 -35.59
C SER A 295 12.97 -12.88 -34.34
N HIS A 296 11.65 -12.77 -34.50
CA HIS A 296 10.71 -12.62 -33.38
C HIS A 296 9.96 -13.91 -33.03
N PHE A 297 9.84 -14.88 -33.94
CA PHE A 297 9.00 -16.07 -33.71
C PHE A 297 9.71 -17.42 -33.89
N GLU A 298 9.34 -18.38 -33.04
CA GLU A 298 9.72 -19.80 -33.11
C GLU A 298 8.46 -20.71 -33.05
N PRO A 299 8.50 -21.96 -33.54
CA PRO A 299 9.57 -22.61 -34.29
C PRO A 299 9.64 -22.14 -35.76
N MET A 300 10.86 -22.12 -36.32
CA MET A 300 11.16 -21.60 -37.65
C MET A 300 10.30 -22.23 -38.76
N LEU A 301 10.01 -23.54 -38.66
CA LEU A 301 9.16 -24.28 -39.60
C LEU A 301 7.74 -23.69 -39.72
N LYS A 302 7.18 -23.15 -38.63
CA LYS A 302 5.85 -22.51 -38.66
C LYS A 302 5.93 -21.11 -39.29
N VAL A 303 7.01 -20.39 -39.06
CA VAL A 303 7.24 -19.08 -39.69
C VAL A 303 7.39 -19.21 -41.20
N GLU A 304 8.11 -20.24 -41.67
CA GLU A 304 8.23 -20.53 -43.11
C GLU A 304 6.88 -20.81 -43.79
N ARG A 305 5.94 -21.46 -43.10
CA ARG A 305 4.58 -21.66 -43.63
C ARG A 305 3.83 -20.34 -43.85
N ILE A 306 4.07 -19.33 -43.02
CA ILE A 306 3.48 -17.99 -43.19
C ILE A 306 4.11 -17.29 -44.39
N LEU A 307 5.44 -17.36 -44.54
CA LEU A 307 6.15 -16.76 -45.67
C LEU A 307 5.74 -17.41 -47.00
N PHE A 308 5.65 -18.73 -47.03
CA PHE A 308 5.16 -19.47 -48.20
C PHE A 308 3.73 -19.06 -48.57
N ALA A 309 2.88 -18.75 -47.58
CA ALA A 309 1.52 -18.29 -47.83
C ALA A 309 1.48 -16.88 -48.43
N ILE A 310 2.42 -16.00 -48.08
CA ILE A 310 2.59 -14.69 -48.72
C ILE A 310 3.01 -14.87 -50.18
N ASP A 311 3.99 -15.74 -50.44
CA ASP A 311 4.52 -16.01 -51.80
C ASP A 311 3.47 -16.62 -52.73
N THR A 312 2.69 -17.57 -52.21
CA THR A 312 1.65 -18.28 -52.96
C THR A 312 0.29 -17.58 -52.92
N HIS A 313 0.18 -16.46 -52.19
CA HIS A 313 -1.05 -15.71 -52.00
C HIS A 313 -2.21 -16.57 -51.46
N THR A 314 -1.89 -17.45 -50.50
CA THR A 314 -2.83 -18.40 -49.89
C THR A 314 -3.19 -18.02 -48.46
N THR A 315 -4.35 -18.48 -47.98
CA THR A 315 -4.79 -18.20 -46.61
C THR A 315 -4.18 -19.17 -45.61
N VAL A 316 -3.61 -18.66 -44.52
CA VAL A 316 -3.24 -19.44 -43.33
C VAL A 316 -4.12 -18.99 -42.17
N LYS A 317 -4.95 -19.90 -41.66
CA LYS A 317 -5.79 -19.65 -40.50
C LYS A 317 -5.17 -20.25 -39.25
N GLY A 318 -4.87 -19.40 -38.26
CA GLY A 318 -4.62 -19.82 -36.89
C GLY A 318 -3.37 -20.67 -36.68
N LEU A 319 -2.18 -20.13 -37.00
CA LEU A 319 -0.92 -20.79 -36.74
C LEU A 319 -0.31 -20.31 -35.42
N GLU A 320 -0.22 -21.22 -34.45
CA GLU A 320 0.38 -20.89 -33.15
C GLU A 320 1.91 -20.87 -33.21
N VAL A 321 2.50 -19.73 -32.84
CA VAL A 321 3.95 -19.55 -32.69
C VAL A 321 4.25 -18.98 -31.29
N ARG A 322 5.52 -19.04 -30.88
CA ARG A 322 6.00 -18.44 -29.64
C ARG A 322 6.99 -17.34 -29.98
N SER A 323 7.09 -16.35 -29.11
CA SER A 323 8.18 -15.39 -29.17
C SER A 323 9.52 -16.08 -28.92
N VAL A 324 10.61 -15.62 -29.54
CA VAL A 324 11.96 -16.19 -29.36
C VAL A 324 12.45 -16.10 -27.92
N ASP A 325 12.04 -15.07 -27.17
CA ASP A 325 12.28 -14.93 -25.73
C ASP A 325 11.42 -15.87 -24.86
N LYS A 326 10.52 -16.65 -25.48
CA LYS A 326 9.58 -17.60 -24.86
C LYS A 326 8.60 -16.98 -23.86
N THR A 327 8.46 -15.65 -23.83
CA THR A 327 7.58 -14.96 -22.89
C THR A 327 6.11 -14.98 -23.34
N LYS A 328 5.89 -14.97 -24.65
CA LYS A 328 4.55 -14.82 -25.26
C LYS A 328 4.23 -15.89 -26.28
N ARG A 329 2.94 -16.19 -26.42
CA ARG A 329 2.38 -17.05 -27.48
C ARG A 329 1.47 -16.25 -28.38
N TYR A 330 1.62 -16.46 -29.69
CA TYR A 330 0.87 -15.74 -30.71
C TYR A 330 0.14 -16.71 -31.62
N LEU A 331 -1.07 -16.32 -32.02
CA LEU A 331 -1.82 -16.94 -33.10
C LEU A 331 -1.70 -16.04 -34.34
N ILE A 332 -1.06 -16.55 -35.40
CA ILE A 332 -0.86 -15.81 -36.65
C ILE A 332 -1.83 -16.29 -37.71
N SER A 333 -2.49 -15.36 -38.39
CA SER A 333 -3.23 -15.62 -39.62
C SER A 333 -2.75 -14.74 -40.75
N CYS A 334 -2.68 -15.31 -41.95
CA CYS A 334 -2.32 -14.61 -43.18
C CYS A 334 -3.48 -14.73 -44.17
N ASN A 335 -3.94 -13.61 -44.72
CA ASN A 335 -4.99 -13.58 -45.73
C ASN A 335 -4.57 -12.72 -46.94
N PRO A 336 -4.75 -13.19 -48.18
CA PRO A 336 -4.45 -12.41 -49.37
C PRO A 336 -5.39 -11.21 -49.55
N MET A 337 -4.90 -10.15 -50.20
CA MET A 337 -5.66 -8.95 -50.60
C MET A 337 -5.60 -8.77 -52.12
N ASP A 338 -6.72 -8.38 -52.73
CA ASP A 338 -6.86 -8.25 -54.20
C ASP A 338 -5.97 -7.14 -54.80
N THR A 339 -5.62 -6.12 -54.01
CA THR A 339 -4.77 -5.01 -54.44
C THR A 339 -3.28 -5.36 -54.32
N GLU A 340 -2.55 -5.25 -55.44
CA GLU A 340 -1.08 -5.37 -55.53
C GLU A 340 -0.48 -6.69 -55.01
N LYS A 341 -1.26 -7.78 -54.97
CA LYS A 341 -0.85 -9.08 -54.42
C LYS A 341 -0.30 -8.98 -52.98
N SER A 342 -0.81 -8.03 -52.20
CA SER A 342 -0.43 -7.88 -50.79
C SER A 342 -1.14 -8.91 -49.90
N SER A 343 -0.56 -9.22 -48.75
CA SER A 343 -1.13 -10.13 -47.75
C SER A 343 -1.28 -9.43 -46.41
N LEU A 344 -2.46 -9.58 -45.79
CA LEU A 344 -2.76 -9.11 -44.45
C LEU A 344 -2.37 -10.19 -43.44
N ILE A 345 -1.41 -9.88 -42.59
CA ILE A 345 -1.00 -10.72 -41.47
C ILE A 345 -1.58 -10.13 -40.19
N GLN A 346 -2.25 -10.98 -39.41
CA GLN A 346 -2.76 -10.64 -38.09
C GLN A 346 -2.08 -11.53 -37.06
N LEU A 347 -1.59 -10.92 -35.97
CA LEU A 347 -1.08 -11.62 -34.81
C LEU A 347 -1.93 -11.29 -33.58
N GLN A 348 -2.40 -12.33 -32.90
CA GLN A 348 -3.11 -12.23 -31.64
C GLN A 348 -2.27 -12.83 -30.52
N ASP A 349 -1.99 -12.05 -29.47
CA ASP A 349 -1.41 -12.59 -28.23
C ASP A 349 -2.47 -13.47 -27.55
N ILE A 350 -2.15 -14.75 -27.39
CA ILE A 350 -3.01 -15.75 -26.75
C ILE A 350 -2.43 -16.21 -25.40
N THR A 351 -1.45 -15.48 -24.86
CA THR A 351 -0.72 -15.88 -23.64
C THR A 351 -1.65 -16.00 -22.44
N GLU A 352 -2.43 -14.95 -22.14
CA GLU A 352 -3.36 -14.94 -21.00
C GLU A 352 -4.49 -15.96 -21.16
N GLN A 353 -5.02 -16.12 -22.38
CA GLN A 353 -6.05 -17.11 -22.68
C GLN A 353 -5.51 -18.53 -22.47
N THR A 354 -4.30 -18.83 -22.98
CA THR A 354 -3.65 -20.13 -22.82
C THR A 354 -3.32 -20.40 -21.34
N LEU A 355 -2.81 -19.40 -20.61
CA LEU A 355 -2.54 -19.50 -19.18
C LEU A 355 -3.83 -19.71 -18.37
N SER A 356 -4.92 -19.03 -18.73
CA SER A 356 -6.22 -19.19 -18.07
C SER A 356 -6.79 -20.59 -18.31
N GLU A 357 -6.66 -21.13 -19.52
CA GLU A 357 -7.02 -22.52 -19.80
C GLU A 357 -6.15 -23.52 -19.04
N GLN A 358 -4.83 -23.28 -18.96
CA GLN A 358 -3.93 -24.12 -18.17
C GLN A 358 -4.26 -24.04 -16.67
N ARG A 359 -4.58 -22.85 -16.16
CA ARG A 359 -4.99 -22.64 -14.77
C ARG A 359 -6.29 -23.37 -14.46
N ARG A 360 -7.27 -23.31 -15.36
CA ARG A 360 -8.52 -24.08 -15.24
C ARG A 360 -8.24 -25.59 -15.21
N LYS A 361 -7.46 -26.11 -16.15
CA LYS A 361 -7.06 -27.54 -16.17
C LYS A 361 -6.33 -27.95 -14.89
N LEU A 362 -5.47 -27.08 -14.35
CA LEU A 362 -4.79 -27.33 -13.09
C LEU A 362 -5.76 -27.36 -11.90
N LEU A 363 -6.73 -26.45 -11.84
CA LEU A 363 -7.77 -26.45 -10.79
C LEU A 363 -8.63 -27.72 -10.84
N ASP A 364 -9.01 -28.16 -12.03
CA ASP A 364 -9.75 -29.41 -12.23
C ASP A 364 -8.91 -30.61 -11.74
N LEU A 365 -7.63 -30.67 -12.12
CA LEU A 365 -6.70 -31.70 -11.65
C LEU A 365 -6.52 -31.68 -10.12
N MET A 366 -6.39 -30.50 -9.51
CA MET A 366 -6.27 -30.36 -8.05
C MET A 366 -7.54 -30.81 -7.33
N PHE A 367 -8.71 -30.55 -7.92
CA PHE A 367 -10.00 -31.01 -7.39
C PHE A 367 -10.11 -32.53 -7.47
N ASP A 368 -9.79 -33.12 -8.62
CA ASP A 368 -9.89 -34.57 -8.86
C ASP A 368 -8.84 -35.38 -8.12
N GLN A 369 -7.60 -34.89 -7.99
CA GLN A 369 -6.53 -35.60 -7.28
C GLN A 369 -6.60 -35.47 -5.75
N ASN A 370 -7.57 -34.73 -5.21
CA ASN A 370 -7.74 -34.63 -3.76
C ASN A 370 -8.19 -35.96 -3.15
N GLN A 371 -7.52 -36.40 -2.07
CA GLN A 371 -7.83 -37.67 -1.38
C GLN A 371 -9.14 -37.62 -0.60
N ASP A 372 -9.56 -36.43 -0.17
CA ASP A 372 -10.86 -36.24 0.46
C ASP A 372 -11.97 -36.36 -0.59
N ALA A 373 -13.10 -36.96 -0.22
CA ALA A 373 -14.30 -36.93 -1.05
C ALA A 373 -14.94 -35.53 -0.96
N ILE A 374 -14.98 -34.81 -2.08
CA ILE A 374 -15.51 -33.44 -2.18
C ILE A 374 -16.75 -33.41 -3.07
N LEU A 375 -17.82 -32.81 -2.53
CA LEU A 375 -19.06 -32.50 -3.24
C LEU A 375 -19.29 -30.99 -3.25
N VAL A 376 -19.60 -30.44 -4.41
CA VAL A 376 -20.01 -29.03 -4.56
C VAL A 376 -21.52 -29.01 -4.82
N LEU A 377 -22.23 -28.28 -3.98
CA LEU A 377 -23.69 -28.22 -3.97
C LEU A 377 -24.20 -26.83 -4.33
N ASN A 378 -25.35 -26.77 -4.99
CA ASN A 378 -26.08 -25.53 -5.20
C ASN A 378 -26.88 -25.10 -3.94
N ARG A 379 -27.61 -23.97 -4.03
CA ARG A 379 -28.48 -23.46 -2.95
C ARG A 379 -29.64 -24.40 -2.56
N ALA A 380 -30.04 -25.29 -3.46
CA ALA A 380 -31.05 -26.31 -3.24
C ALA A 380 -30.49 -27.58 -2.60
N LEU A 381 -29.17 -27.64 -2.34
CA LEU A 381 -28.44 -28.80 -1.83
C LEU A 381 -28.39 -29.98 -2.80
N SER A 382 -28.51 -29.70 -4.10
CA SER A 382 -28.22 -30.66 -5.17
C SER A 382 -26.75 -30.59 -5.56
N VAL A 383 -26.15 -31.74 -5.88
CA VAL A 383 -24.76 -31.83 -6.31
C VAL A 383 -24.62 -31.23 -7.71
N GLN A 384 -23.72 -30.26 -7.86
CA GLN A 384 -23.32 -29.68 -9.15
C GLN A 384 -22.09 -30.38 -9.71
N THR A 385 -21.11 -30.70 -8.85
CA THR A 385 -19.92 -31.45 -9.22
C THR A 385 -19.40 -32.23 -8.02
N GLN A 386 -18.67 -33.30 -8.30
CA GLN A 386 -18.01 -34.16 -7.33
C GLN A 386 -16.63 -34.55 -7.85
N ASN A 387 -15.65 -34.68 -6.96
CA ASN A 387 -14.32 -35.09 -7.39
C ASN A 387 -14.23 -36.62 -7.59
N GLN A 388 -13.10 -37.07 -8.13
CA GLN A 388 -12.84 -38.48 -8.34
C GLN A 388 -12.97 -39.31 -7.04
N SER A 389 -12.46 -38.82 -5.91
CA SER A 389 -12.56 -39.51 -4.61
C SER A 389 -14.00 -39.66 -4.12
N ALA A 390 -14.83 -38.62 -4.24
CA ALA A 390 -16.26 -38.73 -3.92
C ALA A 390 -16.99 -39.73 -4.82
N THR A 391 -16.61 -39.78 -6.10
CA THR A 391 -17.15 -40.77 -7.04
C THR A 391 -16.74 -42.19 -6.64
N GLN A 392 -15.49 -42.41 -6.22
CA GLN A 392 -15.02 -43.70 -5.73
C GLN A 392 -15.69 -44.12 -4.41
N TRP A 393 -15.95 -43.17 -3.52
CA TRP A 393 -16.54 -43.46 -2.22
C TRP A 393 -18.04 -43.68 -2.31
N PHE A 394 -18.76 -42.91 -3.11
CA PHE A 394 -20.24 -42.86 -3.08
C PHE A 394 -20.91 -43.18 -4.42
N GLY A 395 -20.16 -43.28 -5.52
CA GLY A 395 -20.72 -43.34 -6.88
C GLY A 395 -21.19 -41.98 -7.39
N GLU A 396 -22.06 -41.96 -8.40
CA GLU A 396 -22.71 -40.73 -8.85
C GLU A 396 -23.81 -40.30 -7.86
N VAL A 397 -23.61 -39.16 -7.20
CA VAL A 397 -24.54 -38.66 -6.19
C VAL A 397 -25.25 -37.41 -6.71
N ASN A 398 -26.58 -37.46 -6.82
CA ASN A 398 -27.38 -36.31 -7.26
C ASN A 398 -27.69 -35.32 -6.13
N ALA A 399 -27.76 -35.79 -4.88
CA ALA A 399 -28.07 -34.97 -3.71
C ALA A 399 -27.49 -35.60 -2.43
N LEU A 400 -27.15 -34.76 -1.45
CA LEU A 400 -26.70 -35.19 -0.12
C LEU A 400 -27.65 -36.19 0.56
N LYS A 401 -28.96 -36.11 0.29
CA LYS A 401 -29.96 -37.04 0.84
C LYS A 401 -29.79 -38.49 0.36
N GLY A 402 -29.06 -38.71 -0.74
CA GLY A 402 -28.79 -40.04 -1.27
C GLY A 402 -27.67 -40.80 -0.56
N LEU A 403 -26.96 -40.17 0.39
CA LEU A 403 -25.89 -40.81 1.15
C LEU A 403 -26.45 -41.52 2.40
N GLU A 404 -26.05 -42.78 2.60
CA GLU A 404 -26.30 -43.52 3.84
C GLU A 404 -25.34 -43.01 4.95
N LEU A 405 -25.79 -41.98 5.67
CA LEU A 405 -25.10 -41.39 6.81
C LEU A 405 -25.68 -41.99 8.11
N PHE A 406 -24.84 -42.63 8.92
CA PHE A 406 -25.22 -43.20 10.22
C PHE A 406 -24.86 -42.20 11.34
N SER A 407 -25.83 -41.89 12.22
CA SER A 407 -25.85 -40.76 13.18
C SER A 407 -26.23 -39.40 12.56
N PRO A 408 -26.82 -38.43 13.31
CA PRO A 408 -27.93 -37.60 12.84
C PRO A 408 -27.48 -36.49 11.89
N PHE A 409 -27.11 -36.85 10.68
CA PHE A 409 -27.07 -35.98 9.53
C PHE A 409 -28.42 -36.06 8.80
N GLU A 410 -29.52 -35.86 9.53
CA GLU A 410 -30.70 -35.34 8.87
C GLU A 410 -30.33 -33.94 8.40
N VAL A 411 -30.27 -33.73 7.08
CA VAL A 411 -30.11 -32.42 6.46
C VAL A 411 -31.31 -31.55 6.87
N THR A 412 -31.25 -31.00 8.09
CA THR A 412 -32.32 -30.23 8.72
C THR A 412 -32.11 -28.75 8.44
N LYS A 413 -33.20 -27.98 8.54
CA LYS A 413 -33.18 -26.50 8.54
C LYS A 413 -32.09 -25.93 9.45
N ALA A 414 -31.74 -26.63 10.54
CA ALA A 414 -30.72 -26.25 11.51
C ALA A 414 -29.31 -26.09 10.90
N ILE A 415 -28.85 -27.02 10.06
CA ILE A 415 -27.53 -26.93 9.41
C ILE A 415 -27.54 -25.80 8.38
N LYS A 416 -28.63 -25.65 7.61
CA LYS A 416 -28.79 -24.55 6.65
C LYS A 416 -28.76 -23.19 7.35
N LEU A 417 -29.46 -23.04 8.48
CA LEU A 417 -29.44 -21.84 9.31
C LEU A 417 -28.06 -21.55 9.90
N ARG A 418 -27.32 -22.59 10.33
CA ARG A 418 -25.98 -22.45 10.90
C ARG A 418 -24.96 -22.06 9.83
N LEU A 419 -25.00 -22.70 8.65
CA LEU A 419 -24.17 -22.35 7.49
C LEU A 419 -24.40 -20.92 7.00
N LEU A 420 -25.65 -20.44 7.02
CA LEU A 420 -25.96 -19.05 6.68
C LEU A 420 -25.43 -18.06 7.72
N LYS A 421 -25.35 -18.43 9.01
CA LYS A 421 -24.81 -17.57 10.08
C LYS A 421 -23.27 -17.61 10.19
N THR A 422 -22.64 -18.79 10.21
CA THR A 422 -21.20 -18.96 10.50
C THR A 422 -20.34 -19.20 9.27
N GLY A 423 -20.95 -19.52 8.11
CA GLY A 423 -20.24 -19.82 6.86
C GLY A 423 -19.53 -21.18 6.81
N HIS A 424 -19.45 -21.90 7.93
CA HIS A 424 -18.83 -23.22 8.01
C HIS A 424 -19.50 -24.10 9.07
N TYR A 425 -19.44 -25.42 8.88
CA TYR A 425 -19.95 -26.44 9.78
C TYR A 425 -19.01 -27.66 9.78
N LYS A 426 -18.80 -28.28 10.93
CA LYS A 426 -17.89 -29.41 11.12
C LYS A 426 -18.52 -30.43 12.07
N THR A 427 -18.51 -31.71 11.71
CA THR A 427 -18.99 -32.81 12.57
C THR A 427 -18.29 -34.12 12.21
N HIS A 428 -18.37 -35.11 13.10
CA HIS A 428 -18.00 -36.50 12.83
C HIS A 428 -19.26 -37.26 12.41
N VAL A 429 -19.15 -38.08 11.37
CA VAL A 429 -20.24 -38.90 10.83
C VAL A 429 -19.68 -40.23 10.36
N ASP A 430 -20.43 -41.31 10.57
CA ASP A 430 -20.10 -42.59 9.97
C ASP A 430 -20.77 -42.67 8.60
N VAL A 431 -19.97 -42.93 7.57
CA VAL A 431 -20.43 -42.96 6.18
C VAL A 431 -20.20 -44.34 5.61
N LYS A 432 -21.20 -44.86 4.89
CA LYS A 432 -21.04 -46.08 4.11
C LYS A 432 -20.50 -45.74 2.73
N ASN A 433 -19.44 -46.43 2.33
CA ASN A 433 -18.97 -46.34 0.95
C ASN A 433 -19.80 -47.23 0.01
N GLN A 434 -19.57 -47.12 -1.30
CA GLN A 434 -20.26 -47.90 -2.33
C GLN A 434 -20.02 -49.42 -2.20
N GLN A 435 -18.94 -49.83 -1.55
CA GLN A 435 -18.63 -51.23 -1.27
C GLN A 435 -19.30 -51.76 0.01
N GLY A 436 -20.09 -50.91 0.70
CA GLY A 436 -20.82 -51.28 1.91
C GLY A 436 -20.01 -51.20 3.20
N ARG A 437 -18.73 -50.77 3.15
CA ARG A 437 -17.89 -50.57 4.33
C ARG A 437 -18.27 -49.27 5.03
N VAL A 438 -18.46 -49.33 6.35
CA VAL A 438 -18.67 -48.16 7.20
C VAL A 438 -17.32 -47.55 7.57
N MET A 439 -17.16 -46.26 7.35
CA MET A 439 -15.94 -45.50 7.60
C MET A 439 -16.26 -44.29 8.48
N PRO A 440 -15.53 -44.08 9.60
CA PRO A 440 -15.66 -42.87 10.38
C PRO A 440 -15.05 -41.70 9.61
N CYS A 441 -15.86 -40.69 9.30
CA CYS A 441 -15.43 -39.53 8.53
C CYS A 441 -15.61 -38.22 9.30
N GLU A 442 -14.72 -37.27 9.03
CA GLU A 442 -14.91 -35.88 9.39
C GLU A 442 -15.61 -35.16 8.23
N LEU A 443 -16.84 -34.69 8.46
CA LEU A 443 -17.59 -33.89 7.50
C LEU A 443 -17.37 -32.40 7.77
N LYS A 444 -16.91 -31.69 6.74
CA LYS A 444 -16.79 -30.23 6.73
C LYS A 444 -17.67 -29.66 5.64
N VAL A 445 -18.46 -28.65 5.98
CA VAL A 445 -19.27 -27.90 5.01
C VAL A 445 -18.88 -26.44 5.07
N ARG A 446 -18.56 -25.85 3.92
CA ARG A 446 -18.24 -24.42 3.78
C ARG A 446 -19.16 -23.76 2.76
N ALA A 447 -19.64 -22.57 3.08
CA ALA A 447 -20.42 -21.75 2.15
C ALA A 447 -19.46 -20.90 1.30
N LEU A 448 -19.53 -21.05 -0.02
CA LEU A 448 -18.89 -20.15 -0.98
C LEU A 448 -19.78 -18.93 -1.15
N LYS A 449 -19.24 -17.75 -0.84
CA LYS A 449 -19.96 -16.47 -0.92
C LYS A 449 -19.50 -15.68 -2.15
N SER A 450 -20.45 -15.07 -2.83
CA SER A 450 -20.22 -14.03 -3.84
C SER A 450 -19.59 -12.79 -3.20
N GLU A 451 -19.08 -11.86 -4.02
CA GLU A 451 -18.62 -10.53 -3.58
C GLU A 451 -19.69 -9.78 -2.76
N ASN A 452 -20.96 -10.05 -3.06
CA ASN A 452 -22.13 -9.45 -2.39
C ASN A 452 -22.48 -10.12 -1.04
N GLY A 453 -21.62 -11.02 -0.53
CA GLY A 453 -21.82 -11.74 0.73
C GLY A 453 -22.89 -12.85 0.71
N ARG A 454 -23.57 -13.05 -0.42
CA ARG A 454 -24.59 -14.12 -0.61
C ARG A 454 -23.91 -15.46 -0.88
N ALA A 455 -24.31 -16.51 -0.18
CA ALA A 455 -23.85 -17.87 -0.47
C ALA A 455 -24.31 -18.33 -1.87
N GLU A 456 -23.40 -18.71 -2.75
CA GLU A 456 -23.67 -19.20 -4.11
C GLU A 456 -23.65 -20.72 -4.19
N ALA A 457 -22.71 -21.35 -3.49
CA ALA A 457 -22.55 -22.80 -3.44
C ALA A 457 -22.09 -23.26 -2.05
N PHE A 458 -22.18 -24.56 -1.79
CA PHE A 458 -21.65 -25.18 -0.58
C PHE A 458 -20.65 -26.27 -0.97
N VAL A 459 -19.46 -26.24 -0.38
CA VAL A 459 -18.46 -27.30 -0.52
C VAL A 459 -18.58 -28.21 0.68
N VAL A 460 -18.84 -29.50 0.45
CA VAL A 460 -18.83 -30.56 1.46
C VAL A 460 -17.61 -31.42 1.22
N SER A 461 -16.78 -31.62 2.23
CA SER A 461 -15.66 -32.55 2.18
C SER A 461 -15.80 -33.60 3.28
N PHE A 462 -15.50 -34.85 2.93
CA PHE A 462 -15.39 -35.97 3.85
C PHE A 462 -13.93 -36.43 3.91
N THR A 463 -13.36 -36.42 5.11
CA THR A 463 -12.01 -36.94 5.38
C THR A 463 -12.13 -38.26 6.14
N ASP A 464 -11.48 -39.32 5.69
CA ASP A 464 -11.47 -40.61 6.37
C ASP A 464 -10.57 -40.55 7.62
N LEU A 465 -11.12 -40.91 8.78
CA LEU A 465 -10.42 -40.92 10.06
C LEU A 465 -10.01 -42.33 10.50
N THR A 466 -10.24 -43.36 9.69
CA THR A 466 -9.97 -44.76 10.05
C THR A 466 -8.53 -44.94 10.52
N ILE A 467 -7.57 -44.44 9.74
CA ILE A 467 -6.14 -44.56 10.06
C ILE A 467 -5.79 -43.74 11.32
N ASP A 468 -6.30 -42.53 11.43
CA ASP A 468 -6.03 -41.65 12.58
C ASP A 468 -6.55 -42.23 13.90
N ILE A 469 -7.74 -42.82 13.88
CA ILE A 469 -8.34 -43.46 15.05
C ILE A 469 -7.52 -44.69 15.43
N GLU A 470 -7.12 -45.52 14.46
CA GLU A 470 -6.33 -46.72 14.73
C GLU A 470 -4.91 -46.36 15.24
N LEU A 471 -4.26 -45.35 14.66
CA LEU A 471 -2.98 -44.84 15.15
C LEU A 471 -3.08 -44.32 16.58
N LYS A 472 -4.14 -43.58 16.92
CA LYS A 472 -4.38 -43.13 18.30
C LYS A 472 -4.58 -44.30 19.25
N ARG A 473 -5.30 -45.33 18.82
CA ARG A 473 -5.53 -46.56 19.59
C ARG A 473 -4.22 -47.31 19.84
N LEU A 474 -3.43 -47.54 18.80
CA LEU A 474 -2.13 -48.20 18.89
C LEU A 474 -1.18 -47.41 19.80
N ASN A 475 -1.13 -46.08 19.65
CA ASN A 475 -0.29 -45.23 20.49
C ASN A 475 -0.77 -45.24 21.96
N TYR A 476 -2.08 -45.28 22.21
CA TYR A 476 -2.60 -45.43 23.56
C TYR A 476 -2.19 -46.77 24.18
N GLN A 477 -2.37 -47.88 23.45
CA GLN A 477 -1.95 -49.23 23.89
C GLN A 477 -0.44 -49.34 24.13
N ALA A 478 0.38 -48.70 23.30
CA ALA A 478 1.83 -48.70 23.47
C ALA A 478 2.30 -47.98 24.75
N ASN A 479 1.47 -47.10 25.33
CA ASN A 479 1.85 -46.25 26.45
C ASN A 479 1.02 -46.48 27.74
N HIS A 480 -0.04 -47.29 27.69
CA HIS A 480 -0.94 -47.52 28.84
C HIS A 480 -1.11 -49.01 29.15
N ASP A 481 -1.28 -49.34 30.42
CA ASP A 481 -1.63 -50.68 30.85
C ASP A 481 -3.09 -50.97 30.46
N PRO A 482 -3.39 -52.02 29.68
CA PRO A 482 -4.73 -52.27 29.14
C PRO A 482 -5.76 -52.64 30.23
N LEU A 483 -5.32 -53.10 31.40
CA LEU A 483 -6.23 -53.48 32.48
C LEU A 483 -6.63 -52.27 33.34
N THR A 484 -5.66 -51.48 33.79
CA THR A 484 -5.87 -50.38 34.75
C THR A 484 -6.01 -49.01 34.08
N GLY A 485 -5.59 -48.86 32.82
CA GLY A 485 -5.55 -47.58 32.11
C GLY A 485 -4.43 -46.63 32.57
N LEU A 486 -3.64 -47.02 33.57
CA LEU A 486 -2.47 -46.27 34.04
C LEU A 486 -1.37 -46.24 32.98
N ALA A 487 -0.34 -45.42 33.21
CA ALA A 487 0.88 -45.50 32.41
C ALA A 487 1.48 -46.92 32.53
N ASN A 488 1.90 -47.51 31.41
CA ASN A 488 2.67 -48.75 31.45
C ASN A 488 4.14 -48.47 31.77
N ARG A 489 4.95 -49.53 31.94
CA ARG A 489 6.39 -49.43 32.19
C ARG A 489 7.10 -48.49 31.21
N SER A 490 6.91 -48.66 29.90
CA SER A 490 7.58 -47.84 28.88
C SER A 490 7.24 -46.35 29.00
N LYS A 491 5.97 -46.00 29.22
CA LYS A 491 5.57 -44.60 29.42
C LYS A 491 6.11 -44.04 30.73
N ALA A 492 6.12 -44.84 31.80
CA ALA A 492 6.59 -44.41 33.10
C ALA A 492 8.08 -44.06 33.09
N LEU A 493 8.91 -44.96 32.55
CA LEU A 493 10.36 -44.78 32.46
C LEU A 493 10.71 -43.54 31.62
N ARG A 494 10.09 -43.43 30.44
CA ARG A 494 10.28 -42.26 29.56
C ARG A 494 9.93 -40.96 30.29
N ARG A 495 8.80 -40.94 31.00
CA ARG A 495 8.30 -39.74 31.69
C ARG A 495 9.18 -39.33 32.87
N LEU A 496 9.72 -40.30 33.61
CA LEU A 496 10.67 -40.07 34.69
C LEU A 496 11.96 -39.44 34.17
N GLN A 497 12.55 -40.04 33.12
CA GLN A 497 13.77 -39.56 32.48
C GLN A 497 13.58 -38.15 31.89
N GLU A 498 12.55 -37.94 31.07
CA GLU A 498 12.20 -36.63 30.49
C GLU A 498 12.10 -35.53 31.55
N LYS A 499 11.63 -35.88 32.75
CA LYS A 499 11.43 -34.92 33.83
C LYS A 499 12.73 -34.63 34.59
N HIS A 500 13.60 -35.61 34.74
CA HIS A 500 14.93 -35.41 35.31
C HIS A 500 15.81 -34.57 34.36
N ASP A 501 15.79 -34.87 33.05
CA ASP A 501 16.55 -34.14 32.02
C ASP A 501 16.21 -32.63 31.96
N VAL A 502 14.99 -32.24 32.34
CA VAL A 502 14.56 -30.83 32.45
C VAL A 502 14.80 -30.22 33.84
N GLY A 503 15.59 -30.89 34.69
CA GLY A 503 16.04 -30.40 35.98
C GLY A 503 15.05 -30.54 37.14
N ALA A 504 14.06 -31.46 37.06
CA ALA A 504 13.10 -31.68 38.13
C ALA A 504 13.54 -32.82 39.07
N SER A 505 13.55 -32.56 40.38
CA SER A 505 13.73 -33.60 41.41
C SER A 505 12.45 -34.39 41.66
N GLN A 506 12.60 -35.69 41.89
CA GLN A 506 11.48 -36.63 41.94
C GLN A 506 11.70 -37.70 43.00
N HIS A 507 10.65 -38.04 43.75
CA HIS A 507 10.62 -39.27 44.55
C HIS A 507 10.02 -40.40 43.71
N ILE A 508 10.72 -41.53 43.66
CA ILE A 508 10.26 -42.74 43.01
C ILE A 508 9.82 -43.71 44.10
N LEU A 509 8.56 -44.15 44.05
CA LEU A 509 8.01 -45.14 44.95
C LEU A 509 7.74 -46.41 44.15
N PHE A 510 8.41 -47.49 44.52
CA PHE A 510 8.16 -48.81 44.01
C PHE A 510 7.24 -49.55 44.99
N LEU A 511 6.13 -50.07 44.49
CA LEU A 511 5.05 -50.62 45.30
C LEU A 511 4.68 -52.01 44.81
N ASP A 512 4.54 -52.94 45.73
CA ASP A 512 4.03 -54.29 45.47
C ASP A 512 2.88 -54.62 46.42
N LEU A 513 1.86 -55.31 45.90
CA LEU A 513 0.66 -55.64 46.67
C LEU A 513 0.83 -56.95 47.45
N ASP A 514 0.91 -56.81 48.76
CA ASP A 514 0.97 -57.96 49.66
C ASP A 514 -0.34 -58.75 49.65
N GLY A 515 -0.23 -60.05 49.38
CA GLY A 515 -1.37 -60.96 49.41
C GLY A 515 -2.18 -61.00 48.10
N PHE A 516 -1.78 -60.28 47.06
CA PHE A 516 -2.47 -60.30 45.77
C PHE A 516 -2.55 -61.71 45.15
N LYS A 517 -1.45 -62.47 45.20
CA LYS A 517 -1.43 -63.87 44.72
C LYS A 517 -2.48 -64.74 45.43
N ALA A 518 -2.63 -64.57 46.75
CA ALA A 518 -3.62 -65.32 47.52
C ALA A 518 -5.07 -64.97 47.10
N VAL A 519 -5.33 -63.71 46.72
CA VAL A 519 -6.63 -63.32 46.15
C VAL A 519 -6.88 -64.01 44.81
N ASN A 520 -5.89 -64.05 43.92
CA ASN A 520 -5.99 -64.76 42.64
C ASN A 520 -6.22 -66.26 42.84
N ASP A 521 -5.47 -66.88 43.74
CA ASP A 521 -5.56 -68.33 43.99
C ASP A 521 -6.91 -68.71 44.63
N GLN A 522 -7.47 -67.83 45.48
CA GLN A 522 -8.73 -68.07 46.19
C GLN A 522 -9.99 -67.74 45.37
N TYR A 523 -9.98 -66.63 44.62
CA TYR A 523 -11.18 -66.08 43.97
C TYR A 523 -11.08 -65.98 42.44
N GLY A 524 -9.93 -66.38 41.86
CA GLY A 524 -9.68 -66.38 40.43
C GLY A 524 -9.22 -65.02 39.86
N HIS A 525 -8.60 -65.08 38.68
CA HIS A 525 -8.01 -63.92 38.00
C HIS A 525 -9.01 -62.80 37.70
N ALA A 526 -10.29 -63.10 37.47
CA ALA A 526 -11.30 -62.06 37.22
C ALA A 526 -11.49 -61.12 38.43
N VAL A 527 -11.45 -61.65 39.66
CA VAL A 527 -11.52 -60.85 40.89
C VAL A 527 -10.21 -60.12 41.13
N GLY A 528 -9.07 -60.75 40.84
CA GLY A 528 -7.76 -60.09 40.87
C GLY A 528 -7.68 -58.90 39.91
N ASP A 529 -8.22 -59.02 38.71
CA ASP A 529 -8.28 -57.93 37.72
C ASP A 529 -9.13 -56.76 38.20
N GLN A 530 -10.26 -57.03 38.86
CA GLN A 530 -11.09 -56.00 39.51
C GLN A 530 -10.35 -55.35 40.68
N LEU A 531 -9.61 -56.14 41.46
CA LEU A 531 -8.77 -55.65 42.54
C LEU A 531 -7.68 -54.70 42.03
N LEU A 532 -6.96 -55.06 40.96
CA LEU A 532 -5.95 -54.20 40.36
C LEU A 532 -6.53 -52.87 39.84
N LYS A 533 -7.72 -52.89 39.23
CA LYS A 533 -8.44 -51.66 38.83
C LYS A 533 -8.81 -50.79 40.03
N ALA A 534 -9.29 -51.39 41.11
CA ALA A 534 -9.65 -50.67 42.33
C ALA A 534 -8.41 -50.10 43.04
N VAL A 535 -7.31 -50.86 43.08
CA VAL A 535 -6.01 -50.39 43.60
C VAL A 535 -5.52 -49.21 42.77
N ALA A 536 -5.51 -49.32 41.44
CA ALA A 536 -5.10 -48.23 40.55
C ALA A 536 -5.90 -46.94 40.84
N GLN A 537 -7.22 -47.05 41.01
CA GLN A 537 -8.06 -45.91 41.35
C GLN A 537 -7.74 -45.31 42.73
N ARG A 538 -7.49 -46.16 43.75
CA ARG A 538 -7.07 -45.69 45.09
C ARG A 538 -5.72 -44.98 45.02
N LEU A 539 -4.75 -45.52 44.29
CA LEU A 539 -3.43 -44.91 44.09
C LEU A 539 -3.52 -43.54 43.43
N VAL A 540 -4.29 -43.41 42.35
CA VAL A 540 -4.53 -42.12 41.67
C VAL A 540 -5.17 -41.09 42.60
N ASN A 541 -6.09 -41.51 43.47
CA ASN A 541 -6.73 -40.64 44.45
C ASN A 541 -5.80 -40.27 45.63
N CYS A 542 -4.74 -41.04 45.86
CA CYS A 542 -3.75 -40.79 46.89
C CYS A 542 -2.62 -39.85 46.46
N VAL A 543 -2.58 -39.39 45.20
CA VAL A 543 -1.52 -38.49 44.69
C VAL A 543 -2.13 -37.28 44.00
N ALA A 544 -1.32 -36.24 43.75
CA ALA A 544 -1.81 -35.08 43.01
C ALA A 544 -1.94 -35.41 41.52
N ARG A 545 -2.82 -34.70 40.80
CA ARG A 545 -3.02 -34.87 39.33
C ARG A 545 -1.74 -34.69 38.50
N ARG A 546 -0.73 -34.03 39.08
CA ARG A 546 0.59 -33.81 38.46
C ARG A 546 1.54 -34.99 38.65
N ASP A 547 1.30 -35.86 39.63
CA ASP A 547 2.16 -37.00 39.91
C ASP A 547 1.85 -38.14 38.92
N LEU A 548 2.81 -39.03 38.74
CA LEU A 548 2.68 -40.17 37.84
C LEU A 548 2.29 -41.40 38.66
N VAL A 549 1.25 -42.12 38.23
CA VAL A 549 0.94 -43.47 38.72
C VAL A 549 1.01 -44.41 37.53
N SER A 550 1.78 -45.49 37.69
CA SER A 550 2.00 -46.49 36.66
C SER A 550 1.92 -47.89 37.22
N ARG A 551 1.54 -48.83 36.38
CA ARG A 551 1.61 -50.27 36.65
C ARG A 551 2.70 -50.86 35.77
N LEU A 552 3.68 -51.51 36.38
CA LEU A 552 4.82 -52.04 35.65
C LEU A 552 4.50 -53.42 35.07
N ALA A 553 4.10 -54.34 35.94
CA ALA A 553 3.61 -55.69 35.62
C ALA A 553 2.89 -56.28 36.85
N GLY A 554 2.02 -57.27 36.67
CA GLY A 554 1.46 -58.01 37.82
C GLY A 554 0.80 -57.12 38.88
N ASP A 555 1.29 -57.23 40.11
CA ASP A 555 0.96 -56.45 41.30
C ASP A 555 1.94 -55.29 41.60
N GLU A 556 2.87 -55.01 40.68
CA GLU A 556 3.87 -53.96 40.83
C GLU A 556 3.41 -52.63 40.25
N PHE A 557 3.49 -51.59 41.07
CA PHE A 557 3.18 -50.22 40.72
C PHE A 557 4.39 -49.33 40.96
N LEU A 558 4.50 -48.29 40.14
CA LEU A 558 5.49 -47.24 40.32
C LEU A 558 4.79 -45.89 40.35
N ILE A 559 5.13 -45.09 41.35
CA ILE A 559 4.63 -43.75 41.53
C ILE A 559 5.79 -42.76 41.50
N ALA A 560 5.64 -41.66 40.78
CA ALA A 560 6.60 -40.57 40.77
C ALA A 560 5.97 -39.31 41.33
N VAL A 561 6.49 -38.81 42.45
CA VAL A 561 6.05 -37.58 43.09
C VAL A 561 7.07 -36.48 42.81
N ARG A 562 6.60 -35.36 42.26
CA ARG A 562 7.47 -34.28 41.80
C ARG A 562 7.56 -33.15 42.83
N GLU A 563 8.75 -32.57 42.99
CA GLU A 563 8.98 -31.34 43.75
C GLU A 563 8.42 -31.37 45.18
N ALA A 564 8.42 -32.54 45.81
CA ALA A 564 8.01 -32.70 47.20
C ALA A 564 9.25 -32.69 48.10
N SER A 565 9.17 -32.01 49.24
CA SER A 565 10.22 -32.00 50.26
C SER A 565 10.29 -33.31 51.06
N SER A 566 9.19 -34.06 51.10
CA SER A 566 9.13 -35.42 51.64
C SER A 566 8.02 -36.21 50.94
N CYS A 567 8.23 -37.51 50.76
CA CYS A 567 7.24 -38.44 50.20
C CYS A 567 6.55 -39.30 51.27
N GLU A 568 7.01 -39.28 52.51
CA GLU A 568 6.49 -40.12 53.60
C GLU A 568 4.99 -39.90 53.87
N PRO A 569 4.43 -38.67 53.82
CA PRO A 569 2.99 -38.49 54.00
C PRO A 569 2.17 -39.14 52.88
N ILE A 570 2.71 -39.19 51.66
CA ILE A 570 2.05 -39.80 50.51
C ILE A 570 2.12 -41.32 50.62
N ALA A 571 3.29 -41.87 50.97
CA ALA A 571 3.46 -43.29 51.22
C ALA A 571 2.53 -43.80 52.33
N ASN A 572 2.47 -43.10 53.47
CA ASN A 572 1.53 -43.41 54.55
C ASN A 572 0.08 -43.39 54.09
N ARG A 573 -0.33 -42.34 53.36
CA ARG A 573 -1.68 -42.25 52.80
C ARG A 573 -2.00 -43.40 51.84
N ILE A 574 -1.02 -43.86 51.05
CA ILE A 574 -1.18 -45.02 50.18
C ILE A 574 -1.38 -46.29 51.00
N ILE A 575 -0.52 -46.55 51.99
CA ILE A 575 -0.62 -47.71 52.88
C ILE A 575 -1.99 -47.76 53.56
N GLU A 576 -2.41 -46.68 54.22
CA GLU A 576 -3.70 -46.59 54.90
C GLU A 576 -4.90 -46.76 53.95
N SER A 577 -4.80 -46.24 52.72
CA SER A 577 -5.85 -46.35 51.71
C SER A 577 -5.97 -47.78 51.17
N LEU A 578 -4.85 -48.47 50.96
CA LEU A 578 -4.83 -49.85 50.46
C LEU A 578 -5.20 -50.88 51.54
N ALA A 579 -4.90 -50.61 52.82
CA ALA A 579 -5.28 -51.49 53.93
C ALA A 579 -6.80 -51.57 54.18
N LYS A 580 -7.58 -50.63 53.63
CA LYS A 580 -9.06 -50.68 53.71
C LYS A 580 -9.60 -51.85 52.86
N PRO A 581 -10.67 -52.54 53.29
CA PRO A 581 -11.24 -53.67 52.53
C PRO A 581 -11.68 -53.26 51.11
N PHE A 582 -11.53 -54.17 50.16
CA PHE A 582 -12.06 -54.04 48.80
C PHE A 582 -13.30 -54.92 48.65
N TYR A 583 -14.39 -54.35 48.11
CA TYR A 583 -15.68 -55.02 47.98
C TYR A 583 -16.01 -55.29 46.51
N PHE A 584 -16.25 -56.56 46.17
CA PHE A 584 -16.64 -57.01 44.83
C PHE A 584 -17.88 -57.91 44.93
N GLY A 585 -19.07 -57.30 45.01
CA GLY A 585 -20.30 -58.02 45.36
C GLY A 585 -20.22 -58.53 46.80
N ASP A 586 -20.38 -59.84 46.98
CA ASP A 586 -20.30 -60.50 48.30
C ASP A 586 -18.85 -60.84 48.73
N ILE A 587 -17.86 -60.62 47.84
CA ILE A 587 -16.46 -60.91 48.11
C ILE A 587 -15.81 -59.69 48.77
N THR A 588 -15.18 -59.90 49.93
CA THR A 588 -14.35 -58.90 50.59
C THR A 588 -12.89 -59.34 50.55
N CYS A 589 -12.02 -58.53 49.94
CA CYS A 589 -10.59 -58.78 49.86
C CYS A 589 -9.82 -57.83 50.80
N TYR A 590 -8.85 -58.39 51.51
CA TYR A 590 -7.91 -57.64 52.33
C TYR A 590 -6.52 -57.82 51.74
N ILE A 591 -5.91 -56.70 51.35
CA ILE A 591 -4.53 -56.64 50.89
C ILE A 591 -3.82 -55.50 51.62
N SER A 592 -2.51 -55.55 51.63
CA SER A 592 -1.66 -54.41 52.00
C SER A 592 -0.70 -54.10 50.87
N ALA A 593 0.18 -53.13 51.07
CA ALA A 593 1.26 -52.86 50.14
C ALA A 593 2.58 -52.73 50.89
N SER A 594 3.65 -53.14 50.23
CA SER A 594 5.02 -52.84 50.65
C SER A 594 5.56 -51.80 49.67
N ILE A 595 6.10 -50.69 50.21
CA ILE A 595 6.55 -49.55 49.40
C ILE A 595 8.02 -49.27 49.68
N GLY A 596 8.83 -49.17 48.64
CA GLY A 596 10.19 -48.66 48.71
C GLY A 596 10.28 -47.30 48.05
N MET A 597 11.08 -46.41 48.62
CA MET A 597 11.21 -45.04 48.13
C MET A 597 12.66 -44.68 47.86
N SER A 598 12.93 -44.06 46.71
CA SER A 598 14.18 -43.37 46.40
C SER A 598 13.92 -41.90 46.08
N TYR A 599 14.93 -41.06 46.25
CA TYR A 599 14.89 -39.65 45.90
C TYR A 599 15.93 -39.37 44.82
N TRP A 600 15.46 -38.93 43.66
CA TRP A 600 16.31 -38.56 42.55
C TRP A 600 16.42 -37.04 42.48
N ALA A 601 17.54 -36.51 42.99
CA ALA A 601 17.81 -35.08 42.96
C ALA A 601 18.11 -34.62 41.54
N ARG A 602 17.87 -33.33 41.26
CA ARG A 602 18.12 -32.77 39.93
C ARG A 602 19.61 -32.70 39.58
N GLU A 603 20.48 -32.63 40.59
CA GLU A 603 21.94 -32.64 40.43
C GLU A 603 22.54 -34.07 40.50
N ASP A 604 21.73 -35.10 40.68
CA ASP A 604 22.17 -36.49 40.79
C ASP A 604 22.49 -37.06 39.41
N ASN A 605 23.70 -37.63 39.25
CA ASN A 605 24.22 -38.19 38.00
C ASN A 605 23.95 -39.70 37.84
N SER A 606 23.25 -40.33 38.80
CA SER A 606 22.81 -41.72 38.68
C SER A 606 21.76 -41.90 37.57
N THR A 607 21.66 -43.13 37.05
CA THR A 607 20.69 -43.45 35.99
C THR A 607 19.30 -43.71 36.59
N LEU A 608 18.26 -43.61 35.75
CA LEU A 608 16.91 -43.97 36.16
C LEU A 608 16.83 -45.41 36.70
N ASP A 609 17.56 -46.35 36.09
CA ASP A 609 17.58 -47.74 36.51
C ASP A 609 18.18 -47.90 37.91
N ASP A 610 19.23 -47.12 38.26
CA ASP A 610 19.81 -47.11 39.61
C ASP A 610 18.77 -46.67 40.65
N GLN A 611 17.99 -45.64 40.35
CA GLN A 611 16.98 -45.10 41.26
C GLN A 611 15.77 -46.02 41.42
N ILE A 612 15.38 -46.72 40.36
CA ILE A 612 14.35 -47.76 40.43
C ILE A 612 14.84 -48.95 41.24
N ASN A 613 16.08 -49.40 41.02
CA ASN A 613 16.67 -50.49 41.79
C ASN A 613 16.80 -50.14 43.28
N ALA A 614 17.18 -48.90 43.61
CA ALA A 614 17.22 -48.42 44.99
C ALA A 614 15.83 -48.45 45.66
N ALA A 615 14.78 -48.03 44.94
CA ALA A 615 13.41 -48.11 45.42
C ALA A 615 12.93 -49.57 45.55
N ASP A 616 13.26 -50.46 44.61
CA ASP A 616 12.92 -51.88 44.67
C ASP A 616 13.60 -52.59 45.86
N MET A 617 14.89 -52.31 46.10
CA MET A 617 15.61 -52.80 47.27
C MET A 617 14.97 -52.33 48.58
N ALA A 618 14.61 -51.05 48.68
CA ALA A 618 13.91 -50.52 49.85
C ALA A 618 12.54 -51.21 50.05
N MET A 619 11.81 -51.47 48.96
CA MET A 619 10.54 -52.18 49.00
C MET A 619 10.72 -53.63 49.48
N TYR A 620 11.77 -54.31 49.03
CA TYR A 620 12.12 -55.63 49.50
C TYR A 620 12.42 -55.67 51.01
N LEU A 621 13.11 -54.65 51.53
CA LEU A 621 13.31 -54.49 52.97
C LEU A 621 11.98 -54.26 53.72
N ALA A 622 11.08 -53.46 53.16
CA ALA A 622 9.73 -53.28 53.70
C ALA A 622 8.95 -54.61 53.76
N LYS A 623 9.06 -55.46 52.73
CA LYS A 623 8.47 -56.81 52.73
C LYS A 623 9.06 -57.69 53.83
N LYS A 624 10.39 -57.70 54.00
CA LYS A 624 11.07 -58.49 55.05
C LYS A 624 10.75 -58.01 56.45
N GLY A 625 10.56 -56.71 56.64
CA GLY A 625 10.27 -56.09 57.93
C GLY A 625 8.84 -56.27 58.43
N GLY A 626 8.00 -57.08 57.78
CA GLY A 626 6.62 -57.36 58.24
C GLY A 626 5.49 -56.96 57.30
N LYS A 627 5.81 -56.45 56.08
CA LYS A 627 4.83 -55.98 55.08
C LYS A 627 3.97 -54.80 55.57
N ASN A 628 3.06 -54.30 54.73
CA ASN A 628 2.14 -53.19 55.08
C ASN A 628 2.87 -51.92 55.60
N GLN A 629 3.99 -51.58 55.00
CA GLN A 629 4.83 -50.45 55.42
C GLN A 629 5.59 -49.87 54.25
N TYR A 630 6.21 -48.71 54.48
CA TYR A 630 7.13 -48.11 53.52
C TYR A 630 8.54 -48.03 54.10
N GLN A 631 9.54 -48.04 53.23
CA GLN A 631 10.95 -47.88 53.59
C GLN A 631 11.60 -46.90 52.62
N ALA A 632 12.35 -45.94 53.14
CA ALA A 632 13.21 -45.08 52.33
C ALA A 632 14.59 -45.73 52.13
N CYS A 633 15.18 -45.54 50.96
CA CYS A 633 16.58 -45.89 50.70
C CYS A 633 17.50 -44.95 51.49
N LEU A 634 18.38 -45.50 52.32
CA LEU A 634 19.34 -44.75 53.16
C LEU A 634 20.72 -44.72 52.47
N GLU A 635 20.95 -43.78 51.55
CA GLU A 635 22.24 -43.44 50.90
C GLU A 635 23.11 -44.59 50.27
N PRO A 636 24.03 -44.29 49.33
CA PRO A 636 24.49 -45.24 48.33
C PRO A 636 25.66 -46.13 48.83
N ALA A 637 25.35 -47.11 49.69
CA ALA A 637 26.36 -48.08 50.14
C ALA A 637 25.79 -49.48 50.42
N CYS A 638 24.68 -49.87 49.78
CA CYS A 638 24.25 -51.27 49.77
C CYS A 638 24.55 -51.92 48.42
N ILE A 639 25.84 -51.95 48.07
CA ILE A 639 26.37 -53.07 47.30
C ILE A 639 26.54 -54.19 48.34
N LEU A 640 25.68 -55.21 48.29
CA LEU A 640 25.87 -56.42 49.09
C LEU A 640 26.92 -57.30 48.40
N ASP A 641 27.88 -57.72 49.21
CA ASP A 641 28.70 -58.93 49.05
C ASP A 641 27.88 -60.18 48.70
#